data_AF-A0A6V8D6B0-F1
#
_entry.id   AF-A0A6V8D6B0-F1
#
_cell.length_a   1.000
_cell.length_b   1.000
_cell.length_c   1.000
_cell.angle_alpha   90.00
_cell.angle_beta   90.00
_cell.angle_gamma   90.00
#
_symmetry.space_group_name_H-M   'P 1'
#
loop_
_entity.id
_entity.type
_entity.pdbx_description
1 polymer ?
#
loop_
_entity_poly.entity_id
_entity_poly.type
_entity_poly.pdbx_seq_one_letter_code
_entity_poly.pdbx_strand_id
1 'polypeptide(L)'
;MEHDALSRLKANATTIPTQADGVLLGHDGRHVLLGYVKPLASDLIRLPPQAFGGPDEAPYASNGNAGGCWAVVRTESTRWYDLRTLTPTSAPAPLEQGRLSDWSSRTPAICVVHARLIDPTAQWNMAPGAWFQSPDPSELTNESLTYGNHTLGHTLGNAVAVQPPMALHGHLPSAVARRLAFNAMSEGALMFESHQRQDEDRTLPLEGLWYWLRRRHPRLATSKLELRFQDLCRHLVEKNSPSPSIAIQRAILTDFGKANWTLGEVLTCINLSGTTAEGASSLLEWYLADTTLESTVEWNHQVESHRVLLEELLASQRCRLLITSHGEPVLLDHTSASLKSTGMLGQVSLRLGRGRTFTVQLPESSEERRSNAVHERTPATADEMLNAYDGMKFNHEAFTVIEPSLEQRKAVWHALSLHPTGDETWANRNEAASPLASWIATPEGDRSSRWIRLRNILPPGWADLLPVGACETATLIQAMPFASLPWTLVALEKVRQRFTHNAESILKYEQFLDHDELSGWMASALLLSSQHLPVEFHPMIERACELWLQNPNHSVQILEALFPLGMALNEANQSCLSMCLQAGENKDRNSALAMWSTAYTMLEVNEGMQPEMLRNLMSHLPSSWWTAWAGEWLQIQLSSASGRRWLSEQDVAWPALLARPQGERGGLPGLPTPHPAGRLTVEDVLQIHLVEDGAGKPALLDVHDMLATFKRNEPVHYGRLHPLVGWLARPVEAWPTMGLEVLNEGNQKVAALLYARGFAHRLE
;
A
#
# COMPACT_ATOMS: atom_id res chain seq x y z
N MET A 1 -51.13 27.08 22.75
CA MET A 1 -50.11 27.21 21.69
C MET A 1 -50.71 27.03 20.30
N GLU A 2 -51.44 25.96 20.00
CA GLU A 2 -52.04 25.75 18.65
C GLU A 2 -52.98 26.87 18.20
N HIS A 3 -53.82 27.40 19.10
CA HIS A 3 -54.74 28.50 18.77
C HIS A 3 -54.00 29.81 18.43
N ASP A 4 -52.82 30.05 19.02
CA ASP A 4 -51.96 31.22 18.73
C ASP A 4 -51.21 31.04 17.40
N ALA A 5 -50.79 29.82 17.07
CA ALA A 5 -50.19 29.53 15.78
C ALA A 5 -51.18 29.71 14.62
N LEU A 6 -52.42 29.23 14.80
CA LEU A 6 -53.49 29.37 13.82
C LEU A 6 -53.99 30.81 13.65
N SER A 7 -54.04 31.60 14.74
CA SER A 7 -54.40 33.02 14.66
C SER A 7 -53.34 33.83 13.90
N ARG A 8 -52.05 33.58 14.14
CA ARG A 8 -50.94 34.20 13.39
C ARG A 8 -50.92 33.78 11.93
N LEU A 9 -51.25 32.52 11.64
CA LEU A 9 -51.37 32.02 10.27
C LEU A 9 -52.52 32.71 9.52
N LYS A 10 -53.68 32.88 10.18
CA LYS A 10 -54.81 33.63 9.63
C LYS A 10 -54.50 35.11 9.36
N ALA A 11 -53.66 35.72 10.19
CA ALA A 11 -53.26 37.13 10.05
C ALA A 11 -52.23 37.37 8.93
N ASN A 12 -51.33 36.40 8.70
CA ASN A 12 -50.11 36.63 7.90
C ASN A 12 -50.00 35.79 6.61
N ALA A 13 -50.87 34.79 6.39
CA ALA A 13 -50.75 33.84 5.28
C ALA A 13 -52.05 33.68 4.45
N THR A 14 -52.60 34.77 3.92
CA THR A 14 -53.84 34.74 3.10
C THR A 14 -53.61 34.38 1.63
N THR A 15 -52.43 34.66 1.07
CA THR A 15 -52.02 34.30 -0.30
C THR A 15 -50.54 33.93 -0.34
N ILE A 16 -50.19 32.77 -0.91
CA ILE A 16 -48.79 32.32 -1.07
C ILE A 16 -48.15 33.03 -2.28
N PRO A 17 -47.03 33.76 -2.12
CA PRO A 17 -46.27 34.30 -3.24
C PRO A 17 -45.68 33.20 -4.13
N THR A 18 -45.60 33.43 -5.44
CA THR A 18 -44.91 32.53 -6.37
C THR A 18 -43.44 32.39 -5.99
N GLN A 19 -42.93 31.16 -5.88
CA GLN A 19 -41.55 30.79 -5.46
C GLN A 19 -41.25 30.90 -3.95
N ALA A 20 -42.20 31.27 -3.10
CA ALA A 20 -41.98 31.26 -1.65
C ALA A 20 -42.05 29.84 -1.07
N ASP A 21 -41.10 29.49 -0.20
CA ASP A 21 -41.03 28.18 0.46
C ASP A 21 -41.59 28.18 1.87
N GLY A 22 -41.57 29.34 2.53
CA GLY A 22 -42.13 29.49 3.87
C GLY A 22 -42.36 30.94 4.29
N VAL A 23 -43.01 31.10 5.45
CA VAL A 23 -43.34 32.38 6.09
C VAL A 23 -42.98 32.33 7.56
N LEU A 24 -42.46 33.45 8.08
CA LEU A 24 -42.24 33.62 9.53
C LEU A 24 -43.55 33.99 10.21
N LEU A 25 -44.10 33.13 11.07
CA LEU A 25 -45.35 33.38 11.79
C LEU A 25 -45.13 34.06 13.14
N GLY A 26 -43.96 33.85 13.76
CA GLY A 26 -43.61 34.47 15.03
C GLY A 26 -42.15 34.22 15.41
N HIS A 27 -41.58 35.18 16.13
CA HIS A 27 -40.21 35.13 16.62
C HIS A 27 -40.18 35.55 18.09
N ASP A 28 -39.70 34.67 18.96
CA ASP A 28 -39.52 34.93 20.40
C ASP A 28 -38.12 34.49 20.84
N GLY A 29 -37.17 35.42 20.77
CA GLY A 29 -35.78 35.23 21.14
C GLY A 29 -35.09 34.12 20.35
N ARG A 30 -35.05 32.89 20.89
CA ARG A 30 -34.43 31.72 20.23
C ARG A 30 -35.46 30.80 19.56
N HIS A 31 -36.74 31.02 19.79
CA HIS A 31 -37.82 30.19 19.27
C HIS A 31 -38.45 30.89 18.07
N VAL A 32 -38.75 30.09 17.06
CA VAL A 32 -39.29 30.55 15.80
C VAL A 32 -40.48 29.69 15.43
N LEU A 33 -41.57 30.33 15.03
CA LEU A 33 -42.74 29.69 14.46
C LEU A 33 -42.76 29.96 12.97
N LEU A 34 -42.67 28.92 12.17
CA LEU A 34 -42.57 28.98 10.71
C LEU A 34 -43.79 28.30 10.08
N GLY A 35 -44.21 28.77 8.91
CA GLY A 35 -45.16 28.11 8.05
C GLY A 35 -44.48 27.70 6.75
N TYR A 36 -44.36 26.40 6.46
CA TYR A 36 -43.75 25.89 5.22
C TYR A 36 -44.81 25.43 4.23
N VAL A 37 -44.65 25.72 2.94
CA VAL A 37 -45.59 25.25 1.91
C VAL A 37 -45.18 23.92 1.26
N LYS A 38 -43.97 23.44 1.56
CA LYS A 38 -43.42 22.15 1.13
C LYS A 38 -42.94 21.31 2.32
N PRO A 39 -42.90 19.97 2.22
CA PRO A 39 -42.30 19.12 3.25
C PRO A 39 -40.84 19.51 3.52
N LEU A 40 -40.45 19.44 4.79
CA LEU A 40 -39.07 19.70 5.20
C LEU A 40 -38.17 18.55 4.77
N ALA A 41 -37.00 18.87 4.22
CA ALA A 41 -35.99 17.88 3.84
C ALA A 41 -35.16 17.37 5.04
N SER A 42 -35.07 18.14 6.12
CA SER A 42 -34.22 17.86 7.27
C SER A 42 -34.78 18.44 8.57
N ASP A 43 -34.40 17.86 9.71
CA ASP A 43 -34.64 18.40 11.04
C ASP A 43 -33.76 19.62 11.34
N LEU A 44 -32.65 19.77 10.61
CA LEU A 44 -31.77 20.94 10.64
C LEU A 44 -31.98 21.77 9.38
N ILE A 45 -32.56 22.96 9.53
CA ILE A 45 -32.88 23.86 8.41
C ILE A 45 -32.00 25.11 8.43
N ARG A 46 -31.64 25.60 7.25
CA ARG A 46 -30.98 26.90 7.06
C ARG A 46 -32.04 27.95 6.75
N LEU A 47 -32.10 29.00 7.56
CA LEU A 47 -32.97 30.15 7.32
C LEU A 47 -32.16 31.26 6.61
N PRO A 48 -32.74 31.88 5.56
CA PRO A 48 -32.06 32.94 4.83
C PRO A 48 -31.96 34.22 5.68
N PRO A 49 -30.98 35.09 5.40
CA PRO A 49 -30.75 36.31 6.17
C PRO A 49 -31.86 37.36 6.00
N GLN A 50 -32.56 37.36 4.87
CA GLN A 50 -33.53 38.38 4.49
C GLN A 50 -34.83 37.76 3.92
N ALA A 51 -35.89 38.57 3.91
CA ALA A 51 -37.18 38.20 3.34
C ALA A 51 -37.14 38.15 1.82
N PHE A 52 -37.97 37.28 1.25
CA PHE A 52 -38.27 37.21 -0.18
C PHE A 52 -38.82 38.56 -0.67
N GLY A 53 -38.14 39.20 -1.64
CA GLY A 53 -38.57 40.45 -2.28
C GLY A 53 -38.31 41.76 -1.52
N GLY A 54 -37.27 41.84 -0.67
CA GLY A 54 -36.83 43.09 -0.04
C GLY A 54 -36.21 44.12 -1.02
N PRO A 55 -36.09 45.41 -0.66
CA PRO A 55 -35.76 46.50 -1.60
C PRO A 55 -34.34 46.53 -2.19
N ASP A 56 -33.47 45.54 -1.98
CA ASP A 56 -32.10 45.54 -2.51
C ASP A 56 -31.73 44.15 -3.07
N GLU A 57 -32.20 43.83 -4.28
CA GLU A 57 -31.52 42.84 -5.14
C GLU A 57 -30.27 43.50 -5.73
N ALA A 58 -29.21 43.62 -4.94
CA ALA A 58 -27.87 43.85 -5.47
C ALA A 58 -27.26 42.51 -5.90
N PRO A 59 -26.62 42.42 -7.08
CA PRO A 59 -26.03 41.18 -7.58
C PRO A 59 -24.91 40.69 -6.64
N TYR A 60 -25.01 39.43 -6.23
CA TYR A 60 -24.08 38.73 -5.35
C TYR A 60 -22.65 38.71 -5.92
N ALA A 61 -21.78 39.58 -5.41
CA ALA A 61 -20.34 39.36 -5.38
C ALA A 61 -19.98 38.95 -3.94
N SER A 62 -19.88 37.64 -3.69
CA SER A 62 -19.74 37.08 -2.34
C SER A 62 -18.29 36.86 -1.95
N ASN A 63 -17.86 37.52 -0.88
CA ASN A 63 -16.60 37.28 -0.18
C ASN A 63 -16.87 36.31 0.99
N GLY A 64 -17.10 35.04 0.70
CA GLY A 64 -16.83 33.90 1.59
C GLY A 64 -17.57 33.74 2.94
N ASN A 65 -18.36 34.71 3.43
CA ASN A 65 -19.11 34.58 4.70
C ASN A 65 -20.55 35.10 4.51
N ALA A 66 -21.46 34.26 3.99
CA ALA A 66 -22.87 34.61 3.83
C ALA A 66 -23.63 34.45 5.16
N GLY A 67 -24.23 35.54 5.63
CA GLY A 67 -25.13 35.56 6.79
C GLY A 67 -26.39 34.71 6.54
N GLY A 68 -26.76 33.90 7.53
CA GLY A 68 -27.94 33.05 7.61
C GLY A 68 -27.92 32.31 8.94
N CYS A 69 -29.03 31.75 9.41
CA CYS A 69 -29.06 31.08 10.71
C CYS A 69 -29.56 29.64 10.63
N TRP A 70 -28.90 28.75 11.38
CA TRP A 70 -29.34 27.36 11.51
C TRP A 70 -30.45 27.25 12.56
N ALA A 71 -31.49 26.49 12.24
CA ALA A 71 -32.57 26.20 13.17
C ALA A 71 -32.86 24.69 13.24
N VAL A 72 -33.11 24.21 14.46
CA VAL A 72 -33.51 22.82 14.72
C VAL A 72 -35.03 22.75 14.83
N VAL A 73 -35.64 21.90 14.03
CA VAL A 73 -37.08 21.67 13.98
C VAL A 73 -37.51 20.69 15.06
N ARG A 74 -38.63 20.98 15.72
CA ARG A 74 -39.34 20.01 16.57
C ARG A 74 -40.34 19.23 15.74
N THR A 75 -39.89 18.10 15.19
CA THR A 75 -40.69 17.24 14.30
C THR A 75 -42.00 16.78 14.96
N GLU A 76 -41.99 16.44 16.24
CA GLU A 76 -43.17 16.02 17.02
C GLU A 76 -44.31 17.05 17.05
N SER A 77 -44.00 18.34 16.87
CA SER A 77 -45.00 19.43 16.88
C SER A 77 -45.28 20.01 15.50
N THR A 78 -44.86 19.33 14.43
CA THR A 78 -45.18 19.73 13.05
C THR A 78 -46.59 19.25 12.68
N ARG A 79 -47.39 20.15 12.11
CA ARG A 79 -48.77 19.85 11.69
C ARG A 79 -49.12 20.57 10.40
N TRP A 80 -49.80 19.87 9.51
CA TRP A 80 -50.29 20.41 8.25
C TRP A 80 -51.72 20.93 8.40
N TYR A 81 -51.99 22.09 7.81
CA TYR A 81 -53.30 22.71 7.76
C TYR A 81 -53.66 23.13 6.34
N ASP A 82 -54.93 23.03 5.98
CA ASP A 82 -55.44 23.64 4.74
C ASP A 82 -55.51 25.16 4.94
N LEU A 83 -54.93 25.95 4.03
CA LEU A 83 -54.87 27.42 4.14
C LEU A 83 -56.24 28.09 4.03
N ARG A 84 -57.23 27.45 3.41
CA ARG A 84 -58.58 28.01 3.23
C ARG A 84 -59.46 27.75 4.44
N THR A 85 -59.41 26.54 5.01
CA THR A 85 -60.29 26.13 6.11
C THR A 85 -59.61 26.13 7.48
N LEU A 86 -58.27 26.19 7.52
CA LEU A 86 -57.44 26.06 8.73
C LEU A 86 -57.68 24.76 9.51
N THR A 87 -58.22 23.74 8.86
CA THR A 87 -58.40 22.40 9.44
C THR A 87 -57.16 21.54 9.24
N PRO A 88 -56.81 20.65 10.19
CA PRO A 88 -55.70 19.72 10.02
C PRO A 88 -55.85 18.89 8.74
N THR A 89 -54.76 18.73 8.00
CA THR A 89 -54.69 17.93 6.77
C THR A 89 -53.42 17.07 6.75
N SER A 90 -53.25 16.22 5.75
CA SER A 90 -52.01 15.46 5.52
C SER A 90 -50.99 16.27 4.71
N ALA A 91 -49.72 15.88 4.77
CA ALA A 91 -48.69 16.49 3.93
C ALA A 91 -49.07 16.40 2.44
N PRO A 92 -48.83 17.45 1.63
CA PRO A 92 -49.01 17.39 0.19
C PRO A 92 -48.02 16.39 -0.41
N ALA A 93 -48.48 15.53 -1.32
CA ALA A 93 -47.63 14.56 -1.99
C ALA A 93 -46.52 15.27 -2.80
N PRO A 94 -45.30 14.72 -2.92
CA PRO A 94 -44.27 15.29 -3.79
C PRO A 94 -44.77 15.42 -5.24
N LEU A 95 -44.28 16.40 -5.99
CA LEU A 95 -44.55 16.47 -7.42
C LEU A 95 -43.85 15.30 -8.11
N GLU A 96 -44.59 14.27 -8.53
CA GLU A 96 -44.09 13.38 -9.56
C GLU A 96 -44.14 14.14 -10.90
N GLN A 97 -42.97 14.38 -11.49
CA GLN A 97 -42.90 14.96 -12.83
C GLN A 97 -43.59 14.01 -13.82
N GLY A 98 -44.83 14.31 -14.24
CA GLY A 98 -45.44 13.56 -15.35
C GLY A 98 -46.95 13.61 -15.55
N ARG A 99 -47.79 14.14 -14.65
CA ARG A 99 -49.26 14.14 -14.87
C ARG A 99 -49.89 15.55 -14.81
N LEU A 100 -50.44 15.98 -15.95
CA LEU A 100 -51.18 17.24 -16.13
C LEU A 100 -52.41 17.37 -15.20
N SER A 101 -52.94 16.27 -14.67
CA SER A 101 -54.06 16.26 -13.71
C SER A 101 -53.68 16.80 -12.32
N ASP A 102 -52.40 16.80 -11.95
CA ASP A 102 -51.93 17.24 -10.62
C ASP A 102 -51.77 18.75 -10.50
N TRP A 103 -51.84 19.48 -11.61
CA TRP A 103 -51.65 20.94 -11.67
C TRP A 103 -52.88 21.75 -11.26
N SER A 104 -54.10 21.16 -11.29
CA SER A 104 -55.34 21.95 -11.21
C SER A 104 -56.15 21.80 -9.92
N SER A 105 -55.75 20.95 -8.96
CA SER A 105 -56.61 20.58 -7.83
C SER A 105 -55.94 20.43 -6.47
N ARG A 106 -54.81 21.09 -6.20
CA ARG A 106 -54.26 21.13 -4.84
C ARG A 106 -54.79 22.34 -4.08
N THR A 107 -55.51 22.08 -2.98
CA THR A 107 -55.75 23.13 -1.99
C THR A 107 -54.40 23.56 -1.40
N PRO A 108 -54.17 24.87 -1.24
CA PRO A 108 -52.93 25.34 -0.65
C PRO A 108 -52.87 24.83 0.80
N ALA A 109 -51.82 24.09 1.14
CA ALA A 109 -51.59 23.55 2.49
C ALA A 109 -50.31 24.14 3.07
N ILE A 110 -50.27 24.30 4.38
CA ILE A 110 -49.13 24.86 5.11
C ILE A 110 -48.80 24.02 6.33
N CYS A 111 -47.52 23.72 6.48
CA CYS A 111 -46.96 23.03 7.63
C CYS A 111 -46.55 24.05 8.67
N VAL A 112 -47.17 24.02 9.86
CA VAL A 112 -46.74 24.82 11.00
C VAL A 112 -45.59 24.10 11.69
N VAL A 113 -44.45 24.76 11.75
CA VAL A 113 -43.18 24.22 12.23
C VAL A 113 -42.69 25.06 13.41
N HIS A 114 -42.40 24.39 14.51
CA HIS A 114 -41.72 25.02 15.64
C HIS A 114 -40.23 24.73 15.52
N ALA A 115 -39.43 25.78 15.39
CA ALA A 115 -37.99 25.68 15.25
C ALA A 115 -37.28 26.47 16.35
N ARG A 116 -36.01 26.13 16.58
CA ARG A 116 -35.15 26.81 17.53
C ARG A 116 -33.82 27.18 16.90
N LEU A 117 -33.46 28.45 17.01
CA LEU A 117 -32.19 28.97 16.48
C LEU A 117 -30.99 28.39 17.25
N ILE A 118 -30.00 27.96 16.46
CA ILE A 118 -28.72 27.45 16.93
C ILE A 118 -27.79 28.59 17.35
N ASP A 119 -27.70 29.66 16.55
CA ASP A 119 -26.94 30.84 16.91
C ASP A 119 -27.87 32.06 16.97
N PRO A 120 -28.32 32.45 18.17
CA PRO A 120 -29.18 33.62 18.34
C PRO A 120 -28.38 34.93 18.46
N THR A 121 -27.04 34.88 18.43
CA THR A 121 -26.20 36.08 18.45
C THR A 121 -26.00 36.64 17.04
N ALA A 122 -26.10 35.80 16.02
CA ALA A 122 -26.35 36.23 14.65
C ALA A 122 -27.72 36.90 14.60
N GLN A 123 -27.75 38.23 14.39
CA GLN A 123 -28.99 39.02 14.30
C GLN A 123 -29.80 38.56 13.08
N TRP A 124 -30.66 37.56 13.26
CA TRP A 124 -31.63 37.15 12.26
C TRP A 124 -32.84 38.08 12.32
N ASN A 125 -32.78 39.16 11.55
CA ASN A 125 -33.76 40.24 11.57
C ASN A 125 -34.83 40.01 10.49
N MET A 126 -35.72 39.05 10.70
CA MET A 126 -36.90 38.83 9.85
C MET A 126 -38.17 39.19 10.61
N ALA A 127 -39.04 40.01 9.99
CA ALA A 127 -40.28 40.43 10.61
C ALA A 127 -41.34 39.31 10.52
N PRO A 128 -42.17 39.09 11.57
CA PRO A 128 -43.33 38.23 11.45
C PRO A 128 -44.24 38.65 10.29
N GLY A 129 -44.62 37.70 9.44
CA GLY A 129 -45.35 37.89 8.20
C GLY A 129 -44.48 37.92 6.93
N ALA A 130 -43.15 37.99 7.07
CA ALA A 130 -42.24 37.92 5.94
C ALA A 130 -42.17 36.50 5.34
N TRP A 131 -42.27 36.43 4.01
CA TRP A 131 -42.03 35.22 3.24
C TRP A 131 -40.55 35.03 2.95
N PHE A 132 -40.11 33.79 2.73
CA PHE A 132 -38.74 33.47 2.43
C PHE A 132 -38.64 32.25 1.49
N GLN A 133 -37.52 32.16 0.77
CA GLN A 133 -37.14 31.00 -0.01
C GLN A 133 -36.05 30.23 0.74
N SER A 134 -36.17 28.90 0.81
CA SER A 134 -35.13 28.09 1.45
C SER A 134 -33.98 27.90 0.46
N PRO A 135 -32.71 27.97 0.91
CA PRO A 135 -31.57 27.71 0.04
C PRO A 135 -31.64 26.30 -0.54
N ASP A 136 -31.13 26.13 -1.77
CA ASP A 136 -31.16 24.83 -2.42
C ASP A 136 -30.21 23.85 -1.71
N PRO A 137 -30.58 22.56 -1.52
CA PRO A 137 -29.75 21.59 -0.83
C PRO A 137 -28.34 21.44 -1.42
N SER A 138 -28.19 21.61 -2.74
CA SER A 138 -26.90 21.57 -3.44
C SER A 138 -25.98 22.74 -3.08
N GLU A 139 -26.52 23.88 -2.64
CA GLU A 139 -25.73 25.02 -2.19
C GLU A 139 -25.21 24.82 -0.76
N LEU A 140 -25.90 23.97 0.03
CA LEU A 140 -25.59 23.69 1.44
C LEU A 140 -24.53 22.60 1.62
N THR A 141 -24.17 21.83 0.59
CA THR A 141 -23.21 20.72 0.71
C THR A 141 -21.81 21.18 1.10
N ASN A 142 -21.46 22.44 0.80
CA ASN A 142 -20.18 23.04 1.15
C ASN A 142 -20.20 23.72 2.52
N GLU A 143 -21.37 23.82 3.18
CA GLU A 143 -21.47 24.38 4.51
C GLU A 143 -21.24 23.31 5.60
N SER A 144 -20.72 23.75 6.74
CA SER A 144 -20.53 22.90 7.92
C SER A 144 -21.13 23.53 9.18
N LEU A 145 -21.70 22.70 10.04
CA LEU A 145 -22.10 23.08 11.38
C LEU A 145 -20.95 22.79 12.35
N THR A 146 -20.11 23.81 12.56
CA THR A 146 -18.83 23.69 13.25
C THR A 146 -18.89 24.13 14.71
N TYR A 147 -18.73 23.18 15.63
CA TYR A 147 -18.50 23.41 17.08
C TYR A 147 -17.15 22.87 17.54
N GLY A 148 -16.55 21.98 16.76
CA GLY A 148 -15.22 21.41 16.97
C GLY A 148 -14.57 21.15 15.60
N ASN A 149 -13.47 20.40 15.60
CA ASN A 149 -12.62 20.27 14.42
C ASN A 149 -12.86 18.98 13.61
N HIS A 150 -13.67 18.05 14.15
CA HIS A 150 -13.79 16.68 13.63
C HIS A 150 -15.20 16.42 13.12
N THR A 151 -15.32 15.82 11.94
CA THR A 151 -16.62 15.56 11.30
C THR A 151 -17.19 14.22 11.78
N LEU A 152 -18.39 14.26 12.36
CA LEU A 152 -19.11 13.05 12.77
C LEU A 152 -19.87 12.41 11.59
N GLY A 153 -20.35 13.24 10.66
CA GLY A 153 -21.19 12.83 9.55
C GLY A 153 -21.96 14.02 8.97
N HIS A 154 -23.07 13.73 8.28
CA HIS A 154 -23.86 14.75 7.58
C HIS A 154 -25.32 14.73 8.04
N THR A 155 -26.03 15.85 7.92
CA THR A 155 -27.47 15.88 8.18
C THR A 155 -28.27 15.23 7.05
N LEU A 156 -29.37 14.58 7.41
CA LEU A 156 -30.27 13.96 6.44
C LEU A 156 -30.91 15.01 5.53
N GLY A 157 -30.97 14.73 4.22
CA GLY A 157 -31.67 15.53 3.20
C GLY A 157 -30.90 16.71 2.62
N ASN A 158 -30.08 17.42 3.41
CA ASN A 158 -29.28 18.57 2.97
C ASN A 158 -27.76 18.35 3.01
N ALA A 159 -27.29 17.18 3.49
CA ALA A 159 -25.90 16.73 3.45
C ALA A 159 -24.87 17.70 4.10
N VAL A 160 -25.31 18.55 5.03
CA VAL A 160 -24.44 19.52 5.73
C VAL A 160 -23.52 18.77 6.66
N ALA A 161 -22.21 19.03 6.59
CA ALA A 161 -21.24 18.37 7.46
C ALA A 161 -21.40 18.84 8.91
N VAL A 162 -21.38 17.90 9.87
CA VAL A 162 -21.59 18.18 11.29
C VAL A 162 -20.31 17.90 12.06
N GLN A 163 -19.76 18.95 12.70
CA GLN A 163 -18.55 18.87 13.50
C GLN A 163 -18.87 19.18 14.97
N PRO A 164 -19.16 18.16 15.81
CA PRO A 164 -19.54 18.36 17.22
C PRO A 164 -18.37 18.89 18.06
N PRO A 165 -18.65 19.46 19.25
CA PRO A 165 -17.60 19.80 20.22
C PRO A 165 -16.91 18.54 20.76
N MET A 166 -15.74 18.73 21.36
CA MET A 166 -15.05 17.66 22.11
C MET A 166 -15.86 17.24 23.35
N ALA A 167 -15.46 16.12 23.97
CA ALA A 167 -16.17 15.47 25.06
C ALA A 167 -17.59 15.02 24.68
N LEU A 168 -17.72 14.38 23.51
CA LEU A 168 -18.95 13.73 23.06
C LEU A 168 -19.13 12.41 23.80
N HIS A 169 -20.31 12.19 24.39
CA HIS A 169 -20.65 10.90 25.02
C HIS A 169 -21.82 10.22 24.30
N GLY A 170 -21.60 9.01 23.81
CA GLY A 170 -22.63 8.20 23.16
C GLY A 170 -22.90 6.90 23.90
N HIS A 171 -24.17 6.64 24.23
CA HIS A 171 -24.58 5.29 24.63
C HIS A 171 -25.25 4.60 23.45
N LEU A 172 -24.53 3.67 22.81
CA LEU A 172 -24.90 3.06 21.54
C LEU A 172 -24.92 1.52 21.66
N PRO A 173 -26.11 0.91 21.79
CA PRO A 173 -26.25 -0.54 21.92
C PRO A 173 -25.86 -1.31 20.65
N SER A 174 -26.13 -0.75 19.47
CA SER A 174 -25.82 -1.36 18.18
C SER A 174 -24.31 -1.31 17.88
N ALA A 175 -23.70 -2.48 17.65
CA ALA A 175 -22.28 -2.59 17.29
C ALA A 175 -21.94 -1.82 15.99
N VAL A 176 -22.84 -1.84 15.00
CA VAL A 176 -22.66 -1.12 13.74
C VAL A 176 -22.61 0.39 13.97
N ALA A 177 -23.56 0.93 14.75
CA ALA A 177 -23.60 2.36 15.05
C ALA A 177 -22.37 2.81 15.84
N ARG A 178 -21.88 1.98 16.78
CA ARG A 178 -20.63 2.23 17.49
C ARG A 178 -19.46 2.34 16.54
N ARG A 179 -19.29 1.36 15.64
CA ARG A 179 -18.16 1.32 14.72
C ARG A 179 -18.15 2.52 13.78
N LEU A 180 -19.29 2.86 13.20
CA LEU A 180 -19.40 4.00 12.28
C LEU A 180 -19.09 5.33 13.00
N ALA A 181 -19.66 5.56 14.20
CA ALA A 181 -19.41 6.77 14.98
C ALA A 181 -17.96 6.85 15.50
N PHE A 182 -17.40 5.71 15.92
CA PHE A 182 -16.00 5.59 16.35
C PHE A 182 -15.06 5.95 15.22
N ASN A 183 -15.23 5.32 14.05
CA ASN A 183 -14.38 5.54 12.89
C ASN A 183 -14.43 7.01 12.43
N ALA A 184 -15.63 7.60 12.35
CA ALA A 184 -15.80 9.00 11.95
C ALA A 184 -15.00 9.99 12.82
N MET A 185 -14.87 9.72 14.12
CA MET A 185 -14.17 10.60 15.06
C MET A 185 -12.69 10.23 15.29
N SER A 186 -12.22 9.13 14.71
CA SER A 186 -10.91 8.52 15.02
C SER A 186 -9.72 9.09 14.22
N GLU A 187 -9.96 9.99 13.27
CA GLU A 187 -8.91 10.44 12.35
C GLU A 187 -7.77 11.21 13.05
N GLY A 188 -6.56 10.65 13.10
CA GLY A 188 -5.44 11.27 13.82
C GLY A 188 -5.53 11.26 15.35
N ALA A 189 -6.49 10.52 15.94
CA ALA A 189 -6.59 10.31 17.38
C ALA A 189 -5.95 8.99 17.82
N LEU A 190 -5.56 8.91 19.10
CA LEU A 190 -5.28 7.64 19.77
C LEU A 190 -6.60 6.90 20.01
N MET A 191 -6.72 5.70 19.44
CA MET A 191 -7.95 4.91 19.48
C MET A 191 -7.92 3.92 20.64
N PHE A 192 -8.97 3.87 21.45
CA PHE A 192 -9.22 2.78 22.39
C PHE A 192 -10.42 1.98 21.89
N GLU A 193 -10.18 0.88 21.18
CA GLU A 193 -11.24 0.05 20.60
C GLU A 193 -11.49 -1.21 21.43
N SER A 194 -12.70 -1.78 21.39
CA SER A 194 -13.03 -2.97 22.19
C SER A 194 -13.31 -4.25 21.39
N HIS A 195 -13.13 -4.19 20.07
CA HIS A 195 -13.49 -5.27 19.15
C HIS A 195 -12.33 -6.24 18.92
N GLN A 196 -12.60 -7.55 18.93
CA GLN A 196 -11.61 -8.55 18.53
C GLN A 196 -11.43 -8.54 17.02
N ARG A 197 -10.19 -8.33 16.57
CA ARG A 197 -9.77 -8.55 15.19
C ARG A 197 -9.17 -9.95 15.10
N GLN A 198 -9.70 -10.80 14.21
CA GLN A 198 -9.09 -12.11 13.96
C GLN A 198 -7.70 -11.88 13.35
N ASP A 199 -6.71 -12.65 13.80
CA ASP A 199 -5.31 -12.63 13.33
C ASP A 199 -4.43 -11.40 13.63
N GLU A 200 -4.84 -10.41 14.43
CA GLU A 200 -3.91 -9.32 14.84
C GLU A 200 -3.32 -9.55 16.23
N ASP A 201 -1.98 -9.44 16.33
CA ASP A 201 -1.30 -9.39 17.62
C ASP A 201 -1.62 -8.06 18.30
N ARG A 202 -2.23 -8.14 19.48
CA ARG A 202 -2.56 -6.96 20.29
C ARG A 202 -1.32 -6.43 20.97
N THR A 203 -1.09 -5.12 20.83
CA THR A 203 0.02 -4.42 21.49
C THR A 203 -0.52 -3.40 22.50
N LEU A 204 0.08 -3.33 23.69
CA LEU A 204 -0.31 -2.43 24.78
C LEU A 204 0.89 -1.58 25.25
N PRO A 205 0.64 -0.36 25.78
CA PRO A 205 1.69 0.52 26.28
C PRO A 205 2.30 -0.02 27.57
N LEU A 206 3.62 -0.10 27.63
CA LEU A 206 4.38 -0.52 28.82
C LEU A 206 4.06 0.38 30.02
N GLU A 207 3.96 1.68 29.78
CA GLU A 207 3.69 2.71 30.77
C GLU A 207 2.34 2.50 31.49
N GLY A 208 1.37 1.86 30.83
CA GLY A 208 0.11 1.44 31.46
C GLY A 208 0.31 0.53 32.68
N LEU A 209 1.40 -0.25 32.70
CA LEU A 209 1.73 -1.14 33.83
C LEU A 209 2.06 -0.37 35.11
N TRP A 210 2.56 0.86 35.01
CA TRP A 210 2.82 1.72 36.17
C TRP A 210 1.54 2.01 36.95
N TYR A 211 0.51 2.46 36.22
CA TYR A 211 -0.81 2.78 36.78
C TYR A 211 -1.52 1.51 37.30
N TRP A 212 -1.37 0.41 36.58
CA TRP A 212 -1.88 -0.90 37.01
C TRP A 212 -1.24 -1.37 38.33
N LEU A 213 0.09 -1.27 38.46
CA LEU A 213 0.79 -1.63 39.69
C LEU A 213 0.34 -0.76 40.88
N ARG A 214 0.14 0.54 40.65
CA ARG A 214 -0.33 1.49 41.66
C ARG A 214 -1.74 1.15 42.15
N ARG A 215 -2.65 0.82 41.24
CA ARG A 215 -4.01 0.34 41.56
C ARG A 215 -3.99 -0.95 42.37
N ARG A 216 -3.15 -1.90 41.99
CA ARG A 216 -3.07 -3.22 42.64
C ARG A 216 -2.39 -3.17 44.01
N HIS A 217 -1.46 -2.24 44.21
CA HIS A 217 -0.65 -2.14 45.42
C HIS A 217 -0.65 -0.71 46.01
N PRO A 218 -1.81 -0.19 46.44
CA PRO A 218 -1.95 1.22 46.85
C PRO A 218 -1.16 1.58 48.13
N ARG A 219 -0.73 0.57 48.89
CA ARG A 219 0.02 0.75 50.15
C ARG A 219 1.53 0.54 49.99
N LEU A 220 2.02 0.19 48.79
CA LEU A 220 3.44 -0.02 48.55
C LEU A 220 4.14 1.32 48.30
N ALA A 221 5.36 1.49 48.82
CA ALA A 221 6.14 2.71 48.60
C ALA A 221 6.48 2.90 47.11
N THR A 222 6.46 4.15 46.63
CA THR A 222 6.68 4.51 45.23
C THR A 222 8.00 3.96 44.67
N SER A 223 9.10 4.05 45.42
CA SER A 223 10.40 3.51 45.01
C SER A 223 10.39 2.00 44.80
N LYS A 224 9.57 1.25 45.55
CA LYS A 224 9.40 -0.20 45.36
C LYS A 224 8.50 -0.51 44.16
N LEU A 225 7.53 0.35 43.86
CA LEU A 225 6.71 0.24 42.65
C LEU A 225 7.57 0.51 41.40
N GLU A 226 8.46 1.50 41.43
CA GLU A 226 9.35 1.85 40.32
C GLU A 226 10.29 0.70 39.96
N LEU A 227 10.92 0.08 40.97
CA LEU A 227 11.75 -1.10 40.76
C LEU A 227 10.96 -2.25 40.11
N ARG A 228 9.74 -2.52 40.61
CA ARG A 228 8.87 -3.56 40.03
C ARG A 228 8.44 -3.24 38.60
N PHE A 229 8.17 -1.97 38.32
CA PHE A 229 7.82 -1.51 36.98
C PHE A 229 9.00 -1.70 36.02
N GLN A 230 10.21 -1.29 36.40
CA GLN A 230 11.41 -1.47 35.59
C GLN A 230 11.71 -2.96 35.32
N ASP A 231 11.57 -3.81 36.34
CA ASP A 231 11.77 -5.26 36.18
C ASP A 231 10.71 -5.87 35.24
N LEU A 232 9.46 -5.39 35.29
CA LEU A 232 8.41 -5.81 34.35
C LEU A 232 8.68 -5.35 32.92
N CYS A 233 9.07 -4.10 32.72
CA CYS A 233 9.43 -3.59 31.40
C CYS A 233 10.59 -4.38 30.80
N ARG A 234 11.63 -4.66 31.61
CA ARG A 234 12.76 -5.50 31.19
C ARG A 234 12.28 -6.90 30.79
N HIS A 235 11.39 -7.50 31.60
CA HIS A 235 10.82 -8.82 31.31
C HIS A 235 10.04 -8.90 30.00
N LEU A 236 9.23 -7.88 29.70
CA LEU A 236 8.32 -7.90 28.56
C LEU A 236 9.00 -7.51 27.24
N VAL A 237 10.16 -6.85 27.29
CA VAL A 237 10.91 -6.42 26.11
C VAL A 237 12.13 -7.32 25.83
N GLU A 238 12.90 -7.71 26.86
CA GLU A 238 14.14 -8.45 26.67
C GLU A 238 13.93 -9.96 26.74
N LYS A 239 14.31 -10.70 25.68
CA LYS A 239 14.17 -12.17 25.58
C LYS A 239 14.91 -12.96 26.69
N ASN A 240 15.91 -12.38 27.36
CA ASN A 240 16.81 -13.07 28.31
C ASN A 240 16.77 -12.51 29.75
N SER A 241 15.74 -11.73 30.09
CA SER A 241 15.63 -11.09 31.40
C SER A 241 15.00 -12.01 32.45
N PRO A 242 15.35 -11.84 33.75
CA PRO A 242 14.79 -12.65 34.82
C PRO A 242 13.28 -12.45 34.94
N SER A 243 12.54 -13.55 34.98
CA SER A 243 11.08 -13.51 35.03
C SER A 243 10.56 -13.00 36.38
N PRO A 244 9.54 -12.13 36.41
CA PRO A 244 8.88 -11.72 37.64
C PRO A 244 8.16 -12.93 38.26
N SER A 245 7.70 -12.80 39.52
CA SER A 245 6.99 -13.89 40.20
C SER A 245 5.78 -14.41 39.39
N ILE A 246 5.52 -15.71 39.44
CA ILE A 246 4.38 -16.37 38.74
C ILE A 246 3.04 -15.69 39.06
N ALA A 247 2.88 -15.20 40.30
CA ALA A 247 1.68 -14.48 40.72
C ALA A 247 1.47 -13.19 39.91
N ILE A 248 2.53 -12.44 39.60
CA ILE A 248 2.46 -11.22 38.79
C ILE A 248 2.22 -11.57 37.32
N GLN A 249 2.87 -12.60 36.78
CA GLN A 249 2.64 -13.04 35.39
C GLN A 249 1.17 -13.44 35.17
N ARG A 250 0.60 -14.23 36.09
CA ARG A 250 -0.83 -14.60 36.05
C ARG A 250 -1.74 -13.38 36.17
N ALA A 251 -1.38 -12.42 37.02
CA ALA A 251 -2.14 -11.20 37.18
C ALA A 251 -2.17 -10.35 35.90
N ILE A 252 -1.01 -10.19 35.23
CA ILE A 252 -0.94 -9.48 33.94
C ILE A 252 -1.80 -10.20 32.89
N LEU A 253 -1.66 -11.53 32.77
CA LEU A 253 -2.49 -12.31 31.85
C LEU A 253 -3.99 -12.26 32.18
N THR A 254 -4.35 -12.10 33.45
CA THR A 254 -5.76 -11.98 33.87
C THR A 254 -6.32 -10.61 33.51
N ASP A 255 -5.60 -9.55 33.84
CA ASP A 255 -6.11 -8.19 33.70
C ASP A 255 -5.99 -7.66 32.28
N PHE A 256 -4.96 -8.11 31.54
CA PHE A 256 -4.71 -7.67 30.18
C PHE A 256 -4.96 -8.76 29.14
N GLY A 257 -4.82 -10.05 29.41
CA GLY A 257 -4.83 -11.12 28.40
C GLY A 257 -3.47 -11.26 27.68
N LYS A 258 -3.41 -12.06 26.61
CA LYS A 258 -2.19 -12.19 25.78
C LYS A 258 -1.98 -10.92 24.94
N ALA A 259 -0.89 -10.20 25.16
CA ALA A 259 -0.55 -8.99 24.42
C ALA A 259 0.97 -8.84 24.32
N ASN A 260 1.42 -8.22 23.23
CA ASN A 260 2.75 -7.67 23.08
C ASN A 260 2.82 -6.31 23.78
N TRP A 261 4.01 -5.88 24.18
CA TRP A 261 4.21 -4.64 24.92
C TRP A 261 5.26 -3.77 24.26
N THR A 262 4.96 -2.48 24.12
CA THR A 262 5.87 -1.49 23.52
C THR A 262 5.72 -0.16 24.25
N LEU A 263 6.57 0.82 23.91
CA LEU A 263 6.38 2.20 24.37
C LEU A 263 5.05 2.76 23.83
N GLY A 264 4.33 3.50 24.65
CA GLY A 264 3.00 3.98 24.29
C GLY A 264 3.00 5.07 23.22
N GLU A 265 4.10 5.81 23.07
CA GLU A 265 4.24 6.85 22.05
C GLU A 265 4.16 6.33 20.60
N VAL A 266 4.51 5.05 20.39
CA VAL A 266 4.47 4.40 19.07
C VAL A 266 3.09 3.86 18.70
N LEU A 267 2.14 3.83 19.64
CA LEU A 267 0.82 3.28 19.42
C LEU A 267 -0.14 4.32 18.85
N THR A 268 -0.97 3.87 17.90
CA THR A 268 -2.09 4.63 17.33
C THR A 268 -3.44 4.02 17.73
N CYS A 269 -3.41 2.74 18.14
CA CYS A 269 -4.57 1.97 18.57
C CYS A 269 -4.23 1.14 19.80
N ILE A 270 -5.12 1.14 20.78
CA ILE A 270 -5.08 0.33 22.00
C ILE A 270 -6.35 -0.51 22.02
N ASN A 271 -6.19 -1.82 21.83
CA ASN A 271 -7.30 -2.73 21.78
C ASN A 271 -7.61 -3.28 23.19
N LEU A 272 -8.77 -2.93 23.72
CA LEU A 272 -9.31 -3.32 25.03
C LEU A 272 -10.10 -4.65 24.98
N SER A 273 -10.12 -5.35 23.84
CA SER A 273 -10.74 -6.67 23.78
C SER A 273 -9.96 -7.65 24.65
N GLY A 274 -10.61 -8.30 25.61
CA GLY A 274 -9.95 -9.21 26.54
C GLY A 274 -9.16 -8.55 27.67
N THR A 275 -9.18 -7.20 27.82
CA THR A 275 -8.78 -6.55 29.07
C THR A 275 -9.94 -6.56 30.07
N THR A 276 -9.62 -6.63 31.36
CA THR A 276 -10.59 -6.39 32.43
C THR A 276 -10.83 -4.89 32.62
N ALA A 277 -11.87 -4.52 33.37
CA ALA A 277 -12.16 -3.11 33.66
C ALA A 277 -11.02 -2.41 34.42
N GLU A 278 -10.30 -3.12 35.29
CA GLU A 278 -9.13 -2.57 35.98
C GLU A 278 -7.94 -2.37 35.03
N GLY A 279 -7.69 -3.34 34.13
CA GLY A 279 -6.68 -3.21 33.08
C GLY A 279 -6.98 -2.02 32.16
N ALA A 280 -8.21 -1.93 31.65
CA ALA A 280 -8.65 -0.83 30.80
C ALA A 280 -8.57 0.53 31.52
N SER A 281 -8.91 0.58 32.81
CA SER A 281 -8.79 1.81 33.60
C SER A 281 -7.35 2.26 33.74
N SER A 282 -6.40 1.34 33.98
CA SER A 282 -4.98 1.70 34.06
C SER A 282 -4.41 2.26 32.74
N LEU A 283 -4.91 1.78 31.60
CA LEU A 283 -4.56 2.29 30.28
C LEU A 283 -5.12 3.71 30.05
N LEU A 284 -6.35 3.98 30.50
CA LEU A 284 -6.91 5.34 30.43
C LEU A 284 -6.22 6.31 31.39
N GLU A 285 -5.83 5.86 32.58
CA GLU A 285 -5.02 6.67 33.51
C GLU A 285 -3.67 7.05 32.92
N TRP A 286 -2.98 6.08 32.30
CA TRP A 286 -1.75 6.35 31.55
C TRP A 286 -1.98 7.40 30.46
N TYR A 287 -3.03 7.24 29.65
CA TYR A 287 -3.37 8.22 28.62
C TYR A 287 -3.60 9.62 29.20
N LEU A 288 -4.32 9.72 30.31
CA LEU A 288 -4.61 11.01 30.93
C LEU A 288 -3.37 11.67 31.51
N ALA A 289 -2.44 10.91 32.07
CA ALA A 289 -1.26 11.45 32.73
C ALA A 289 -0.07 11.70 31.78
N ASP A 290 0.18 10.79 30.85
CA ASP A 290 1.47 10.71 30.13
C ASP A 290 1.36 11.05 28.63
N THR A 291 0.16 11.33 28.13
CA THR A 291 -0.05 11.69 26.72
C THR A 291 -0.72 13.06 26.58
N THR A 292 -0.56 13.68 25.41
CA THR A 292 -1.23 14.94 25.04
C THR A 292 -2.14 14.79 23.81
N LEU A 293 -2.16 13.60 23.20
CA LEU A 293 -2.93 13.30 21.99
C LEU A 293 -4.43 13.34 22.24
N GLU A 294 -5.19 13.71 21.22
CA GLU A 294 -6.65 13.53 21.23
C GLU A 294 -6.99 12.03 21.15
N SER A 295 -8.12 11.61 21.74
CA SER A 295 -8.53 10.21 21.79
C SER A 295 -9.97 9.96 21.38
N THR A 296 -10.23 8.74 20.92
CA THR A 296 -11.58 8.18 20.78
C THR A 296 -11.64 6.89 21.57
N VAL A 297 -12.62 6.75 22.46
CA VAL A 297 -12.69 5.66 23.43
C VAL A 297 -13.98 4.88 23.31
N GLU A 298 -13.88 3.57 23.10
CA GLU A 298 -14.98 2.62 23.26
C GLU A 298 -14.82 1.88 24.58
N TRP A 299 -15.69 2.21 25.54
CA TRP A 299 -15.72 1.60 26.86
C TRP A 299 -16.79 0.50 26.92
N ASN A 300 -16.35 -0.76 26.92
CA ASN A 300 -17.22 -1.94 26.95
C ASN A 300 -17.40 -2.52 28.37
N HIS A 301 -17.02 -1.79 29.42
CA HIS A 301 -17.19 -2.25 30.81
C HIS A 301 -18.32 -1.49 31.52
N GLN A 302 -18.67 -1.94 32.73
CA GLN A 302 -19.66 -1.27 33.56
C GLN A 302 -19.19 0.16 33.91
N VAL A 303 -20.05 1.15 33.61
CA VAL A 303 -19.74 2.58 33.74
C VAL A 303 -19.65 3.01 35.20
N GLU A 304 -20.61 2.61 36.04
CA GLU A 304 -20.76 3.17 37.40
C GLU A 304 -19.52 2.98 38.29
N SER A 305 -18.87 1.82 38.21
CA SER A 305 -17.66 1.52 38.98
C SER A 305 -16.45 2.36 38.57
N HIS A 306 -16.48 3.00 37.40
CA HIS A 306 -15.36 3.75 36.82
C HIS A 306 -15.78 5.17 36.40
N ARG A 307 -16.94 5.64 36.91
CA ARG A 307 -17.57 6.92 36.53
C ARG A 307 -16.59 8.10 36.62
N VAL A 308 -15.87 8.21 37.74
CA VAL A 308 -14.93 9.32 38.00
C VAL A 308 -13.86 9.42 36.91
N LEU A 309 -13.25 8.29 36.52
CA LEU A 309 -12.22 8.25 35.48
C LEU A 309 -12.78 8.64 34.10
N LEU A 310 -13.99 8.20 33.78
CA LEU A 310 -14.65 8.53 32.51
C LEU A 310 -15.07 10.01 32.45
N GLU A 311 -15.47 10.60 33.58
CA GLU A 311 -15.78 12.02 33.71
C GLU A 311 -14.51 12.87 33.62
N GLU A 312 -13.39 12.42 34.21
CA GLU A 312 -12.06 13.04 34.03
C GLU A 312 -11.59 12.99 32.57
N LEU A 313 -11.84 11.86 31.88
CA LEU A 313 -11.56 11.72 30.46
C LEU A 313 -12.33 12.74 29.62
N LEU A 314 -13.62 12.94 29.89
CA LEU A 314 -14.43 13.96 29.23
C LEU A 314 -13.98 15.38 29.60
N ALA A 315 -13.63 15.62 30.86
CA ALA A 315 -13.13 16.91 31.34
C ALA A 315 -11.78 17.31 30.73
N SER A 316 -10.97 16.33 30.28
CA SER A 316 -9.63 16.56 29.73
C SER A 316 -9.60 17.43 28.47
N GLN A 317 -10.74 17.61 27.80
CA GLN A 317 -10.85 18.23 26.46
C GLN A 317 -9.93 17.58 25.40
N ARG A 318 -9.42 16.36 25.65
CA ARG A 318 -8.68 15.56 24.67
C ARG A 318 -9.50 14.37 24.17
N CYS A 319 -10.55 13.99 24.88
CA CYS A 319 -11.49 12.97 24.41
C CYS A 319 -12.44 13.58 23.36
N ARG A 320 -12.37 13.09 22.13
CA ARG A 320 -13.30 13.47 21.06
C ARG A 320 -14.66 12.82 21.27
N LEU A 321 -14.66 11.51 21.46
CA LEU A 321 -15.84 10.67 21.62
C LEU A 321 -15.58 9.53 22.59
N LEU A 322 -16.42 9.41 23.61
CA LEU A 322 -16.55 8.27 24.51
C LEU A 322 -17.83 7.51 24.16
N ILE A 323 -17.71 6.24 23.80
CA ILE A 323 -18.83 5.35 23.49
C ILE A 323 -18.98 4.32 24.61
N THR A 324 -20.17 4.20 25.17
CA THR A 324 -20.54 3.10 26.08
C THR A 324 -21.60 2.22 25.43
N SER A 325 -21.58 0.93 25.75
CA SER A 325 -22.47 -0.08 25.17
C SER A 325 -23.19 -0.97 26.19
N HIS A 326 -22.63 -1.10 27.39
CA HIS A 326 -23.13 -2.00 28.42
C HIS A 326 -23.92 -1.26 29.51
N GLY A 327 -25.02 -1.87 29.94
CA GLY A 327 -25.90 -1.33 30.98
C GLY A 327 -26.86 -0.27 30.47
N GLU A 328 -27.55 0.38 31.41
CA GLU A 328 -28.47 1.48 31.10
C GLU A 328 -27.70 2.76 30.71
N PRO A 329 -28.29 3.64 29.88
CA PRO A 329 -27.68 4.92 29.53
C PRO A 329 -27.44 5.79 30.78
N VAL A 330 -26.17 6.07 31.07
CA VAL A 330 -25.75 6.93 32.19
C VAL A 330 -25.45 8.34 31.68
N LEU A 331 -25.86 9.36 32.44
CA LEU A 331 -25.38 10.73 32.22
C LEU A 331 -24.04 10.91 32.94
N LEU A 332 -23.00 11.28 32.19
CA LEU A 332 -21.67 11.61 32.71
C LEU A 332 -21.47 13.13 32.74
N ASP A 333 -20.86 13.62 33.81
CA ASP A 333 -20.46 15.02 33.92
C ASP A 333 -19.45 15.39 32.83
N HIS A 334 -19.33 16.70 32.56
CA HIS A 334 -18.46 17.27 31.51
C HIS A 334 -18.79 16.86 30.06
N THR A 335 -19.89 16.14 29.83
CA THR A 335 -20.41 15.85 28.49
C THR A 335 -20.87 17.13 27.78
N SER A 336 -20.17 17.54 26.71
CA SER A 336 -20.53 18.72 25.91
C SER A 336 -21.72 18.46 24.98
N ALA A 337 -21.81 17.25 24.45
CA ALA A 337 -22.86 16.78 23.57
C ALA A 337 -23.06 15.27 23.72
N SER A 338 -24.26 14.79 23.41
CA SER A 338 -24.59 13.36 23.57
C SER A 338 -25.11 12.72 22.29
N LEU A 339 -24.73 11.47 22.04
CA LEU A 339 -25.23 10.64 20.95
C LEU A 339 -26.21 9.60 21.46
N LYS A 340 -27.31 9.42 20.73
CA LYS A 340 -28.28 8.34 20.95
C LYS A 340 -28.61 7.63 19.66
N SER A 341 -28.93 6.34 19.75
CA SER A 341 -29.43 5.60 18.58
C SER A 341 -30.83 6.08 18.19
N THR A 342 -31.10 6.20 16.89
CA THR A 342 -32.45 6.43 16.34
C THR A 342 -33.20 5.13 16.06
N GLY A 343 -32.53 3.98 16.18
CA GLY A 343 -33.04 2.67 15.75
C GLY A 343 -32.85 2.38 14.25
N MET A 344 -32.44 3.36 13.45
CA MET A 344 -32.08 3.20 12.04
C MET A 344 -30.57 2.99 11.86
N LEU A 345 -30.20 2.14 10.91
CA LEU A 345 -28.79 1.83 10.62
C LEU A 345 -28.08 3.04 10.03
N GLY A 346 -26.87 3.33 10.51
CA GLY A 346 -26.09 4.49 10.06
C GLY A 346 -26.59 5.85 10.56
N GLN A 347 -27.62 5.91 11.42
CA GLN A 347 -28.18 7.16 11.92
C GLN A 347 -28.05 7.29 13.44
N VAL A 348 -27.65 8.49 13.89
CA VAL A 348 -27.59 8.85 15.30
C VAL A 348 -28.28 10.19 15.56
N SER A 349 -28.89 10.29 16.73
CA SER A 349 -29.44 11.55 17.23
C SER A 349 -28.35 12.27 18.01
N LEU A 350 -27.91 13.43 17.51
CA LEU A 350 -26.95 14.29 18.16
C LEU A 350 -27.69 15.34 18.99
N ARG A 351 -27.47 15.33 20.30
CA ARG A 351 -28.01 16.32 21.24
C ARG A 351 -26.90 17.24 21.73
N LEU A 352 -26.94 18.49 21.28
CA LEU A 352 -26.09 19.58 21.75
C LEU A 352 -26.74 20.27 22.96
N GLY A 353 -25.92 20.96 23.76
CA GLY A 353 -26.36 21.68 24.97
C GLY A 353 -27.62 22.53 24.79
N ARG A 354 -28.43 22.62 25.86
CA ARG A 354 -29.71 23.35 25.93
C ARG A 354 -30.84 22.82 25.03
N GLY A 355 -30.82 21.55 24.59
CA GLY A 355 -31.96 20.90 23.94
C GLY A 355 -32.06 21.12 22.43
N ARG A 356 -30.91 21.18 21.76
CA ARG A 356 -30.79 21.16 20.30
C ARG A 356 -30.51 19.73 19.87
N THR A 357 -31.47 19.07 19.23
CA THR A 357 -31.37 17.65 18.89
C THR A 357 -31.77 17.46 17.43
N PHE A 358 -30.91 16.85 16.63
CA PHE A 358 -31.18 16.56 15.22
C PHE A 358 -30.46 15.27 14.80
N THR A 359 -30.86 14.73 13.65
CA THR A 359 -30.36 13.45 13.14
C THR A 359 -29.12 13.65 12.28
N VAL A 360 -28.10 12.82 12.51
CA VAL A 360 -26.84 12.77 11.75
C VAL A 360 -26.71 11.39 11.10
N GLN A 361 -26.49 11.38 9.81
CA GLN A 361 -26.08 10.22 9.02
C GLN A 361 -24.57 10.05 9.17
N LEU A 362 -24.16 8.91 9.70
CA LEU A 362 -22.76 8.52 9.82
C LEU A 362 -22.22 8.12 8.44
N PRO A 363 -20.94 8.42 8.14
CA PRO A 363 -20.33 8.01 6.89
C PRO A 363 -20.27 6.49 6.78
N GLU A 364 -20.57 5.95 5.60
CA GLU A 364 -20.30 4.54 5.30
C GLU A 364 -18.77 4.35 5.28
N SER A 365 -18.28 3.37 6.04
CA SER A 365 -16.85 3.25 6.36
C SER A 365 -15.98 3.06 5.13
N SER A 366 -15.01 3.95 4.91
CA SER A 366 -13.74 3.59 4.25
C SER A 366 -12.90 2.83 5.27
N GLU A 367 -12.51 1.58 4.97
CA GLU A 367 -11.61 0.80 5.80
C GLU A 367 -10.21 1.44 5.82
N GLU A 368 -9.95 2.38 6.73
CA GLU A 368 -8.58 2.75 7.04
C GLU A 368 -7.95 1.63 7.87
N ARG A 369 -7.32 0.66 7.20
CA ARG A 369 -6.42 -0.30 7.85
C ARG A 369 -5.24 0.50 8.42
N ARG A 370 -5.23 0.68 9.74
CA ARG A 370 -4.12 1.30 10.45
C ARG A 370 -3.32 0.23 11.17
N SER A 371 -1.99 0.25 11.06
CA SER A 371 -1.12 -0.63 11.84
C SER A 371 -1.32 -0.36 13.34
N ASN A 372 -1.50 -1.43 14.13
CA ASN A 372 -1.68 -1.31 15.59
C ASN A 372 -0.39 -0.88 16.30
N ALA A 373 0.77 -1.09 15.68
CA ALA A 373 2.07 -0.75 16.21
C ALA A 373 2.96 -0.16 15.12
N VAL A 374 3.84 0.73 15.55
CA VAL A 374 4.89 1.33 14.74
C VAL A 374 6.21 0.80 15.28
N HIS A 375 7.00 0.17 14.41
CA HIS A 375 8.28 -0.41 14.80
C HIS A 375 9.43 0.54 14.49
N GLU A 376 10.57 0.36 15.17
CA GLU A 376 11.78 1.17 14.95
C GLU A 376 12.37 1.00 13.56
N ARG A 377 12.18 -0.19 12.97
CA ARG A 377 12.74 -0.54 11.68
C ARG A 377 11.78 -0.23 10.53
N THR A 378 12.33 0.25 9.44
CA THR A 378 11.63 0.57 8.17
C THR A 378 12.43 0.01 6.99
N PRO A 379 11.79 -0.29 5.85
CA PRO A 379 12.49 -0.80 4.67
C PRO A 379 13.44 0.25 4.08
N ALA A 380 14.63 -0.15 3.67
CA ALA A 380 15.57 0.65 2.90
C ALA A 380 15.16 0.75 1.42
N THR A 381 14.64 -0.36 0.88
CA THR A 381 14.32 -0.51 -0.55
C THR A 381 12.99 -1.21 -0.76
N ALA A 382 12.44 -1.08 -1.98
CA ALA A 382 11.24 -1.78 -2.37
C ALA A 382 11.44 -3.30 -2.41
N ASP A 383 12.60 -3.80 -2.84
CA ASP A 383 12.91 -5.24 -2.84
C ASP A 383 12.88 -5.82 -1.42
N GLU A 384 13.53 -5.16 -0.46
CA GLU A 384 13.49 -5.56 0.95
C GLU A 384 12.06 -5.54 1.51
N MET A 385 11.27 -4.51 1.18
CA MET A 385 9.86 -4.41 1.54
C MET A 385 9.07 -5.61 0.99
N LEU A 386 9.20 -5.92 -0.29
CA LEU A 386 8.47 -6.99 -0.95
C LEU A 386 8.88 -8.37 -0.41
N ASN A 387 10.17 -8.59 -0.13
CA ASN A 387 10.69 -9.82 0.45
C ASN A 387 10.25 -10.04 1.91
N ALA A 388 9.96 -8.96 2.64
CA ALA A 388 9.46 -9.03 4.02
C ALA A 388 7.95 -9.27 4.11
N TYR A 389 7.23 -9.23 2.99
CA TYR A 389 5.78 -9.37 2.94
C TYR A 389 5.36 -10.81 2.65
N ASP A 390 4.58 -11.42 3.55
CA ASP A 390 4.08 -12.79 3.40
C ASP A 390 2.71 -12.90 2.69
N GLY A 391 2.18 -11.77 2.20
CA GLY A 391 0.84 -11.65 1.62
C GLY A 391 -0.22 -11.14 2.60
N MET A 392 0.08 -11.07 3.90
CA MET A 392 -0.83 -10.55 4.93
C MET A 392 -0.14 -9.50 5.83
N LYS A 393 1.12 -9.73 6.21
CA LYS A 393 1.87 -8.89 7.14
C LYS A 393 3.31 -8.68 6.69
N PHE A 394 3.92 -7.62 7.23
CA PHE A 394 5.34 -7.34 7.07
C PHE A 394 6.14 -7.86 8.27
N ASN A 395 7.21 -8.60 8.00
CA ASN A 395 8.19 -8.96 9.00
C ASN A 395 9.14 -7.79 9.29
N HIS A 396 8.86 -7.02 10.35
CA HIS A 396 9.67 -5.87 10.75
C HIS A 396 11.13 -6.20 11.11
N GLU A 397 11.45 -7.44 11.48
CA GLU A 397 12.84 -7.85 11.77
C GLU A 397 13.69 -7.97 10.50
N ALA A 398 13.06 -8.15 9.33
CA ALA A 398 13.75 -8.21 8.04
C ALA A 398 14.22 -6.82 7.56
N PHE A 399 13.66 -5.74 8.13
CA PHE A 399 14.01 -4.37 7.77
C PHE A 399 15.34 -3.92 8.37
N THR A 400 16.10 -3.16 7.59
CA THR A 400 17.49 -2.76 7.89
C THR A 400 17.62 -1.32 8.37
N VAL A 401 16.72 -0.41 7.99
CA VAL A 401 16.81 1.01 8.40
C VAL A 401 16.20 1.20 9.78
N ILE A 402 16.97 1.76 10.71
CA ILE A 402 16.48 2.23 12.00
C ILE A 402 16.12 3.71 11.84
N GLU A 403 14.83 4.03 11.81
CA GLU A 403 14.35 5.39 11.59
C GLU A 403 14.15 6.10 12.95
N PRO A 404 14.97 7.12 13.30
CA PRO A 404 14.84 7.79 14.59
C PRO A 404 13.56 8.61 14.72
N SER A 405 13.04 9.18 13.63
CA SER A 405 11.85 10.03 13.66
C SER A 405 10.59 9.20 13.85
N LEU A 406 9.91 9.40 15.00
CA LEU A 406 8.64 8.75 15.28
C LEU A 406 7.55 9.10 14.26
N GLU A 407 7.54 10.34 13.77
CA GLU A 407 6.58 10.78 12.75
C GLU A 407 6.80 10.06 11.42
N GLN A 408 8.06 9.92 10.98
CA GLN A 408 8.38 9.20 9.76
C GLN A 408 8.11 7.71 9.89
N ARG A 409 8.42 7.11 11.05
CA ARG A 409 8.04 5.72 11.36
C ARG A 409 6.54 5.52 11.27
N LYS A 410 5.75 6.41 11.89
CA LYS A 410 4.27 6.37 11.84
C LYS A 410 3.75 6.43 10.41
N ALA A 411 4.29 7.34 9.61
CA ALA A 411 3.89 7.48 8.21
C ALA A 411 4.22 6.22 7.39
N VAL A 412 5.45 5.70 7.48
CA VAL A 412 5.86 4.51 6.72
C VAL A 412 5.08 3.27 7.15
N TRP A 413 4.92 3.02 8.45
CA TRP A 413 4.16 1.86 8.94
C TRP A 413 2.67 1.93 8.58
N HIS A 414 2.10 3.13 8.55
CA HIS A 414 0.76 3.31 8.03
C HIS A 414 0.68 3.03 6.53
N ALA A 415 1.64 3.53 5.74
CA ALA A 415 1.71 3.24 4.32
C ALA A 415 1.87 1.74 4.03
N LEU A 416 2.68 1.03 4.83
CA LEU A 416 2.80 -0.43 4.76
C LEU A 416 1.46 -1.12 5.02
N SER A 417 0.65 -0.65 5.98
CA SER A 417 -0.69 -1.23 6.23
C SER A 417 -1.69 -1.01 5.08
N LEU A 418 -1.42 -0.07 4.18
CA LEU A 418 -2.23 0.19 2.98
C LEU A 418 -1.77 -0.66 1.78
N HIS A 419 -0.55 -1.19 1.79
CA HIS A 419 -0.03 -2.04 0.70
C HIS A 419 -0.65 -3.45 0.73
N PRO A 420 -0.94 -4.10 -0.43
CA PRO A 420 -0.67 -3.66 -1.80
C PRO A 420 -1.76 -2.82 -2.45
N THR A 421 -2.95 -2.72 -1.85
CA THR A 421 -4.12 -2.04 -2.44
C THR A 421 -3.91 -0.53 -2.62
N GLY A 422 -3.26 0.11 -1.64
CA GLY A 422 -3.01 1.55 -1.57
C GLY A 422 -4.22 2.40 -1.19
N ASP A 423 -3.97 3.69 -0.94
CA ASP A 423 -4.95 4.76 -0.77
C ASP A 423 -4.41 6.05 -1.40
N GLU A 424 -4.94 6.41 -2.56
CA GLU A 424 -4.51 7.59 -3.31
C GLU A 424 -4.82 8.91 -2.59
N THR A 425 -5.92 8.97 -1.83
CA THR A 425 -6.31 10.18 -1.09
C THR A 425 -5.36 10.43 0.07
N TRP A 426 -4.96 9.37 0.77
CA TRP A 426 -3.98 9.46 1.84
C TRP A 426 -2.59 9.77 1.29
N ALA A 427 -2.18 9.09 0.22
CA ALA A 427 -0.89 9.32 -0.42
C ALA A 427 -0.74 10.77 -0.89
N ASN A 428 -1.77 11.36 -1.52
CA ASN A 428 -1.75 12.77 -1.94
C ASN A 428 -1.61 13.75 -0.77
N ARG A 429 -2.29 13.50 0.35
CA ARG A 429 -2.17 14.35 1.55
C ARG A 429 -0.76 14.32 2.15
N ASN A 430 -0.06 13.20 2.04
CA ASN A 430 1.24 12.97 2.68
C ASN A 430 2.43 13.15 1.72
N GLU A 431 2.20 13.47 0.44
CA GLU A 431 3.24 13.55 -0.59
C GLU A 431 4.38 14.51 -0.22
N ALA A 432 4.05 15.69 0.33
CA ALA A 432 5.04 16.70 0.72
C ALA A 432 5.72 16.40 2.07
N ALA A 433 4.96 15.86 3.04
CA ALA A 433 5.45 15.65 4.40
C ALA A 433 6.25 14.35 4.55
N SER A 434 5.85 13.30 3.84
CA SER A 434 6.53 12.00 3.84
C SER A 434 6.48 11.38 2.43
N PRO A 435 7.40 11.80 1.53
CA PRO A 435 7.43 11.32 0.15
C PRO A 435 7.49 9.79 0.03
N LEU A 436 8.34 9.14 0.83
CA LEU A 436 8.47 7.69 0.83
C LEU A 436 7.18 6.98 1.26
N ALA A 437 6.55 7.43 2.35
CA ALA A 437 5.31 6.82 2.82
C ALA A 437 4.19 7.02 1.79
N SER A 438 4.11 8.20 1.16
CA SER A 438 3.15 8.44 0.08
C SER A 438 3.37 7.48 -1.09
N TRP A 439 4.63 7.22 -1.46
CA TRP A 439 4.99 6.29 -2.53
C TRP A 439 4.56 4.84 -2.23
N ILE A 440 4.83 4.36 -1.02
CA ILE A 440 4.44 3.02 -0.55
C ILE A 440 2.92 2.83 -0.57
N ALA A 441 2.18 3.85 -0.12
CA ALA A 441 0.72 3.83 -0.04
C ALA A 441 0.02 4.02 -1.40
N THR A 442 0.76 4.25 -2.49
CA THR A 442 0.15 4.54 -3.79
C THR A 442 -0.40 3.28 -4.46
N PRO A 443 -1.67 3.27 -4.89
CA PRO A 443 -2.25 2.19 -5.69
C PRO A 443 -1.49 1.98 -7.00
N GLU A 444 -1.47 0.76 -7.51
CA GLU A 444 -0.69 0.39 -8.70
C GLU A 444 -0.98 1.28 -9.93
N GLY A 445 -2.26 1.63 -10.16
CA GLY A 445 -2.68 2.47 -11.29
C GLY A 445 -2.12 3.89 -11.29
N ASP A 446 -1.85 4.45 -10.10
CA ASP A 446 -1.43 5.84 -9.93
C ASP A 446 0.10 6.00 -9.78
N ARG A 447 0.83 4.89 -9.60
CA ARG A 447 2.28 4.87 -9.37
C ARG A 447 3.09 5.57 -10.47
N SER A 448 2.72 5.38 -11.74
CA SER A 448 3.45 6.01 -12.85
C SER A 448 3.40 7.54 -12.76
N SER A 449 2.24 8.10 -12.44
CA SER A 449 2.04 9.55 -12.32
C SER A 449 2.75 10.13 -11.10
N ARG A 450 2.72 9.42 -9.97
CA ARG A 450 3.37 9.87 -8.73
C ARG A 450 4.89 9.76 -8.81
N TRP A 451 5.41 8.74 -9.47
CA TRP A 451 6.85 8.61 -9.70
C TRP A 451 7.43 9.82 -10.42
N ILE A 452 6.75 10.34 -11.43
CA ILE A 452 7.20 11.53 -12.17
C ILE A 452 7.41 12.73 -11.23
N ARG A 453 6.59 12.85 -10.18
CA ARG A 453 6.68 13.93 -9.17
C ARG A 453 7.72 13.64 -8.09
N LEU A 454 7.86 12.38 -7.68
CA LEU A 454 8.64 11.99 -6.50
C LEU A 454 10.06 11.48 -6.78
N ARG A 455 10.37 11.05 -8.01
CA ARG A 455 11.63 10.36 -8.34
C ARG A 455 12.90 11.07 -7.88
N ASN A 456 12.91 12.41 -7.87
CA ASN A 456 14.09 13.20 -7.51
C ASN A 456 14.29 13.33 -5.99
N ILE A 457 13.31 12.93 -5.18
CA ILE A 457 13.34 13.02 -3.71
C ILE A 457 13.25 11.66 -3.03
N LEU A 458 12.92 10.60 -3.76
CA LEU A 458 12.91 9.25 -3.23
C LEU A 458 14.33 8.70 -3.06
N PRO A 459 14.59 7.89 -2.03
CA PRO A 459 15.83 7.14 -1.93
C PRO A 459 16.00 6.16 -3.11
N PRO A 460 17.24 5.77 -3.44
CA PRO A 460 17.48 4.73 -4.44
C PRO A 460 16.87 3.38 -4.02
N GLY A 461 16.47 2.57 -4.99
CA GLY A 461 15.87 1.24 -4.77
C GLY A 461 14.35 1.26 -4.59
N TRP A 462 13.68 2.40 -4.77
CA TRP A 462 12.21 2.52 -4.67
C TRP A 462 11.50 2.52 -6.02
N ALA A 463 12.24 2.64 -7.12
CA ALA A 463 11.70 2.50 -8.48
C ALA A 463 11.04 1.13 -8.71
N ASP A 464 11.45 0.09 -7.97
CA ASP A 464 11.00 -1.29 -8.21
C ASP A 464 9.50 -1.50 -7.96
N LEU A 465 8.83 -0.60 -7.23
CA LEU A 465 7.37 -0.63 -7.08
C LEU A 465 6.62 -0.23 -8.36
N LEU A 466 7.31 0.33 -9.36
CA LEU A 466 6.70 0.70 -10.63
C LEU A 466 6.24 -0.55 -11.42
N PRO A 467 4.99 -0.58 -11.88
CA PRO A 467 4.50 -1.66 -12.72
C PRO A 467 5.07 -1.55 -14.15
N VAL A 468 6.13 -2.31 -14.45
CA VAL A 468 6.83 -2.24 -15.75
C VAL A 468 5.88 -2.33 -16.95
N GLY A 469 4.86 -3.18 -16.86
CA GLY A 469 3.87 -3.37 -17.93
C GLY A 469 3.03 -2.14 -18.26
N ALA A 470 2.74 -1.30 -17.25
CA ALA A 470 1.86 -0.14 -17.37
C ALA A 470 2.61 1.19 -17.61
N CYS A 471 3.91 1.24 -17.31
CA CYS A 471 4.71 2.46 -17.47
C CYS A 471 5.05 2.78 -18.93
N GLU A 472 5.08 4.07 -19.28
CA GLU A 472 5.60 4.52 -20.57
C GLU A 472 7.11 4.33 -20.69
N THR A 473 7.64 4.32 -21.92
CA THR A 473 9.08 4.09 -22.17
C THR A 473 9.97 5.15 -21.51
N ALA A 474 9.55 6.42 -21.54
CA ALA A 474 10.28 7.49 -20.86
C ALA A 474 10.38 7.25 -19.34
N THR A 475 9.28 6.85 -18.72
CA THR A 475 9.22 6.54 -17.28
C THR A 475 10.15 5.39 -16.93
N LEU A 476 10.17 4.32 -17.75
CA LEU A 476 11.07 3.18 -17.54
C LEU A 476 12.53 3.59 -17.60
N ILE A 477 12.95 4.30 -18.65
CA ILE A 477 14.36 4.74 -18.81
C ILE A 477 14.78 5.65 -17.65
N GLN A 478 13.90 6.57 -17.23
CA GLN A 478 14.17 7.47 -16.10
C GLN A 478 14.20 6.76 -14.74
N ALA A 479 13.57 5.59 -14.61
CA ALA A 479 13.54 4.83 -13.37
C ALA A 479 14.76 3.91 -13.20
N MET A 480 15.38 3.46 -14.30
CA MET A 480 16.49 2.50 -14.26
C MET A 480 17.69 2.90 -13.38
N PRO A 481 18.15 4.16 -13.34
CA PRO A 481 19.26 4.56 -12.46
C PRO A 481 18.99 4.34 -10.97
N PHE A 482 17.72 4.28 -10.57
CA PHE A 482 17.27 4.20 -9.18
C PHE A 482 16.64 2.85 -8.82
N ALA A 483 16.72 1.86 -9.72
CA ALA A 483 16.09 0.55 -9.59
C ALA A 483 17.11 -0.56 -9.32
N SER A 484 16.65 -1.70 -8.83
CA SER A 484 17.48 -2.88 -8.64
C SER A 484 17.82 -3.59 -9.96
N LEU A 485 18.83 -4.48 -9.91
CA LEU A 485 19.22 -5.29 -11.06
C LEU A 485 18.06 -6.17 -11.60
N PRO A 486 17.28 -6.89 -10.77
CA PRO A 486 16.13 -7.64 -11.25
C PRO A 486 15.09 -6.77 -11.98
N TRP A 487 14.76 -5.60 -11.42
CA TRP A 487 13.76 -4.72 -12.04
C TRP A 487 14.25 -4.12 -13.36
N THR A 488 15.51 -3.65 -13.39
CA THR A 488 16.11 -3.06 -14.59
C THR A 488 16.21 -4.04 -15.76
N LEU A 489 16.47 -5.33 -15.50
CA LEU A 489 16.42 -6.39 -16.51
C LEU A 489 15.04 -6.48 -17.19
N VAL A 490 13.96 -6.51 -16.39
CA VAL A 490 12.59 -6.60 -16.90
C VAL A 490 12.19 -5.31 -17.63
N ALA A 491 12.59 -4.16 -17.10
CA ALA A 491 12.33 -2.87 -17.72
C ALA A 491 13.05 -2.71 -19.07
N LEU A 492 14.34 -3.07 -19.15
CA LEU A 492 15.12 -3.01 -20.39
C LEU A 492 14.52 -3.93 -21.45
N GLU A 493 14.14 -5.15 -21.09
CA GLU A 493 13.48 -6.08 -22.01
C GLU A 493 12.14 -5.51 -22.52
N LYS A 494 11.37 -4.85 -21.66
CA LYS A 494 10.13 -4.18 -22.07
C LYS A 494 10.38 -3.03 -23.04
N VAL A 495 11.41 -2.22 -22.80
CA VAL A 495 11.80 -1.13 -23.71
C VAL A 495 12.28 -1.68 -25.05
N ARG A 496 13.12 -2.73 -25.03
CA ARG A 496 13.58 -3.45 -26.23
C ARG A 496 12.40 -3.95 -27.08
N GLN A 497 11.41 -4.57 -26.46
CA GLN A 497 10.19 -5.02 -27.16
C GLN A 497 9.44 -3.86 -27.83
N ARG A 498 9.38 -2.68 -27.20
CA ARG A 498 8.73 -1.49 -27.77
C ARG A 498 9.52 -0.91 -28.94
N PHE A 499 10.83 -0.82 -28.82
CA PHE A 499 11.71 -0.33 -29.89
C PHE A 499 11.73 -1.27 -31.10
N THR A 500 11.78 -2.57 -30.87
CA THR A 500 11.72 -3.57 -31.96
C THR A 500 10.35 -3.59 -32.65
N HIS A 501 9.26 -3.33 -31.93
CA HIS A 501 7.92 -3.23 -32.51
C HIS A 501 7.68 -1.91 -33.28
N ASN A 502 8.25 -0.80 -32.81
CA ASN A 502 8.13 0.52 -33.42
C ASN A 502 9.45 1.28 -33.34
N ALA A 503 10.33 1.08 -34.33
CA ALA A 503 11.65 1.69 -34.37
C ALA A 503 11.59 3.23 -34.45
N GLU A 504 10.58 3.82 -35.10
CA GLU A 504 10.41 5.29 -35.17
C GLU A 504 10.22 5.91 -33.78
N SER A 505 9.70 5.15 -32.81
CA SER A 505 9.53 5.62 -31.44
C SER A 505 10.84 5.97 -30.74
N ILE A 506 11.97 5.42 -31.20
CA ILE A 506 13.31 5.69 -30.67
C ILE A 506 13.65 7.18 -30.75
N LEU A 507 13.28 7.84 -31.86
CA LEU A 507 13.59 9.25 -32.10
C LEU A 507 12.97 10.18 -31.05
N LYS A 508 11.88 9.76 -30.40
CA LYS A 508 11.26 10.52 -29.29
C LYS A 508 12.14 10.59 -28.04
N TYR A 509 13.10 9.68 -27.92
CA TYR A 509 13.95 9.50 -26.74
C TYR A 509 15.43 9.73 -27.03
N GLU A 510 15.78 10.19 -28.24
CA GLU A 510 17.17 10.44 -28.66
C GLU A 510 17.90 11.37 -27.68
N GLN A 511 17.22 12.42 -27.19
CA GLN A 511 17.75 13.35 -26.18
C GLN A 511 18.25 12.67 -24.89
N PHE A 512 17.82 11.45 -24.58
CA PHE A 512 18.34 10.72 -23.41
C PHE A 512 19.77 10.20 -23.61
N LEU A 513 20.26 10.08 -24.85
CA LEU A 513 21.66 9.76 -25.13
C LEU A 513 22.61 10.88 -24.71
N ASP A 514 22.14 12.13 -24.73
CA ASP A 514 22.93 13.30 -24.34
C ASP A 514 22.78 13.66 -22.85
N HIS A 515 21.97 12.91 -22.10
CA HIS A 515 21.72 13.16 -20.68
C HIS A 515 22.71 12.37 -19.81
N ASP A 516 23.38 13.04 -18.87
CA ASP A 516 24.45 12.47 -18.04
C ASP A 516 24.07 11.14 -17.38
N GLU A 517 22.94 11.09 -16.65
CA GLU A 517 22.52 9.88 -15.93
C GLU A 517 21.79 8.82 -16.77
N LEU A 518 21.18 9.21 -17.90
CA LEU A 518 20.31 8.33 -18.68
C LEU A 518 21.00 7.76 -19.92
N SER A 519 22.09 8.38 -20.37
CA SER A 519 22.83 8.03 -21.59
C SER A 519 23.18 6.54 -21.64
N GLY A 520 23.77 6.00 -20.57
CA GLY A 520 24.14 4.59 -20.49
C GLY A 520 22.94 3.62 -20.54
N TRP A 521 21.78 4.02 -20.01
CA TRP A 521 20.56 3.20 -20.00
C TRP A 521 19.82 3.23 -21.33
N MET A 522 19.71 4.42 -21.93
CA MET A 522 19.18 4.57 -23.29
C MET A 522 20.06 3.84 -24.30
N ALA A 523 21.39 3.94 -24.16
CA ALA A 523 22.33 3.19 -24.97
C ALA A 523 22.12 1.68 -24.83
N SER A 524 22.00 1.15 -23.60
CA SER A 524 21.69 -0.28 -23.39
C SER A 524 20.41 -0.72 -24.11
N ALA A 525 19.34 0.07 -24.03
CA ALA A 525 18.07 -0.24 -24.70
C ALA A 525 18.20 -0.29 -26.24
N LEU A 526 19.00 0.61 -26.83
CA LEU A 526 19.29 0.62 -28.26
C LEU A 526 20.15 -0.59 -28.67
N LEU A 527 21.22 -0.86 -27.93
CA LEU A 527 22.14 -1.98 -28.22
C LEU A 527 21.42 -3.33 -28.13
N LEU A 528 20.51 -3.48 -27.16
CA LEU A 528 19.63 -4.65 -27.05
C LEU A 528 18.68 -4.80 -28.24
N SER A 529 18.34 -3.72 -28.92
CA SER A 529 17.43 -3.71 -30.08
C SER A 529 18.16 -3.80 -31.42
N SER A 530 19.49 -3.64 -31.43
CA SER A 530 20.35 -3.44 -32.61
C SER A 530 20.07 -4.38 -33.78
N GLN A 531 19.94 -5.70 -33.53
CA GLN A 531 19.72 -6.70 -34.59
C GLN A 531 18.42 -6.52 -35.39
N HIS A 532 17.43 -5.84 -34.82
CA HIS A 532 16.11 -5.66 -35.43
C HIS A 532 15.94 -4.26 -36.02
N LEU A 533 16.95 -3.38 -35.86
CA LEU A 533 16.88 -2.02 -36.36
C LEU A 533 17.35 -1.94 -37.83
N PRO A 534 16.71 -1.10 -38.64
CA PRO A 534 17.15 -0.82 -40.00
C PRO A 534 18.57 -0.22 -40.08
N VAL A 535 19.18 -0.29 -41.26
CA VAL A 535 20.56 0.17 -41.54
C VAL A 535 20.74 1.67 -41.23
N GLU A 536 19.68 2.45 -41.34
CA GLU A 536 19.65 3.88 -41.04
C GLU A 536 20.00 4.17 -39.56
N PHE A 537 19.80 3.22 -38.66
CA PHE A 537 20.14 3.35 -37.24
C PHE A 537 21.60 3.00 -36.94
N HIS A 538 22.40 2.51 -37.90
CA HIS A 538 23.79 2.11 -37.66
C HIS A 538 24.64 3.21 -36.98
N PRO A 539 24.63 4.49 -37.41
CA PRO A 539 25.40 5.53 -36.74
C PRO A 539 24.96 5.75 -35.27
N MET A 540 23.66 5.61 -35.01
CA MET A 540 23.09 5.72 -33.66
C MET A 540 23.50 4.53 -32.78
N ILE A 541 23.62 3.32 -33.35
CA ILE A 541 24.09 2.12 -32.66
C ILE A 541 25.58 2.25 -32.29
N GLU A 542 26.42 2.72 -33.22
CA GLU A 542 27.84 2.98 -32.94
C GLU A 542 28.00 4.01 -31.82
N ARG A 543 27.24 5.11 -31.90
CA ARG A 543 27.23 6.14 -30.86
C ARG A 543 26.74 5.61 -29.51
N ALA A 544 25.68 4.79 -29.51
CA ALA A 544 25.19 4.15 -28.30
C ALA A 544 26.27 3.22 -27.69
N CYS A 545 27.01 2.49 -28.52
CA CYS A 545 28.11 1.64 -28.07
C CYS A 545 29.20 2.47 -27.38
N GLU A 546 29.63 3.59 -27.96
CA GLU A 546 30.60 4.50 -27.33
C GLU A 546 30.13 5.00 -25.96
N LEU A 547 28.86 5.44 -25.86
CA LEU A 547 28.28 5.97 -24.63
C LEU A 547 28.15 4.89 -23.56
N TRP A 548 27.65 3.70 -23.92
CA TRP A 548 27.54 2.57 -23.02
C TRP A 548 28.90 2.13 -22.46
N LEU A 549 29.95 2.16 -23.28
CA LEU A 549 31.32 1.78 -22.86
C LEU A 549 31.89 2.71 -21.78
N GLN A 550 31.36 3.93 -21.60
CA GLN A 550 31.77 4.82 -20.51
C GLN A 550 31.36 4.23 -19.16
N ASN A 551 30.11 3.78 -19.02
CA ASN A 551 29.59 3.13 -17.81
C ASN A 551 28.74 1.88 -18.14
N PRO A 552 29.38 0.72 -18.40
CA PRO A 552 28.69 -0.49 -18.84
C PRO A 552 27.74 -1.04 -17.77
N ASN A 553 26.46 -1.14 -18.11
CA ASN A 553 25.46 -1.90 -17.36
C ASN A 553 25.02 -3.13 -18.19
N HIS A 554 24.51 -4.18 -17.55
CA HIS A 554 23.92 -5.35 -18.24
C HIS A 554 24.80 -5.99 -19.34
N SER A 555 26.12 -6.07 -19.10
CA SER A 555 27.09 -6.42 -20.15
C SER A 555 26.84 -7.78 -20.80
N VAL A 556 26.38 -8.78 -20.06
CA VAL A 556 26.06 -10.10 -20.62
C VAL A 556 24.95 -9.99 -21.66
N GLN A 557 23.83 -9.37 -21.31
CA GLN A 557 22.66 -9.24 -22.19
C GLN A 557 22.98 -8.39 -23.42
N ILE A 558 23.77 -7.33 -23.25
CA ILE A 558 24.16 -6.43 -24.35
C ILE A 558 25.13 -7.10 -25.31
N LEU A 559 26.13 -7.83 -24.79
CA LEU A 559 27.07 -8.57 -25.64
C LEU A 559 26.36 -9.67 -26.44
N GLU A 560 25.41 -10.40 -25.84
CA GLU A 560 24.59 -11.38 -26.56
C GLU A 560 23.69 -10.74 -27.64
N ALA A 561 23.17 -9.54 -27.37
CA ALA A 561 22.35 -8.82 -28.32
C ALA A 561 23.16 -8.18 -29.47
N LEU A 562 24.35 -7.64 -29.20
CA LEU A 562 25.22 -7.10 -30.26
C LEU A 562 25.87 -8.21 -31.08
N PHE A 563 26.28 -9.29 -30.42
CA PHE A 563 27.05 -10.36 -31.03
C PHE A 563 26.38 -11.73 -30.78
N PRO A 564 25.28 -12.01 -31.51
CA PRO A 564 24.52 -13.25 -31.31
C PRO A 564 25.39 -14.49 -31.51
N LEU A 565 25.21 -15.47 -30.62
CA LEU A 565 26.04 -16.66 -30.56
C LEU A 565 25.96 -17.46 -31.88
N GLY A 566 27.13 -17.80 -32.43
CA GLY A 566 27.24 -18.66 -33.62
C GLY A 566 26.73 -18.05 -34.92
N MET A 567 26.53 -16.73 -34.99
CA MET A 567 26.15 -16.01 -36.21
C MET A 567 27.28 -15.10 -36.71
N ALA A 568 27.33 -14.88 -38.03
CA ALA A 568 28.23 -13.87 -38.61
C ALA A 568 27.69 -12.46 -38.33
N LEU A 569 28.59 -11.53 -38.02
CA LEU A 569 28.27 -10.15 -37.71
C LEU A 569 28.10 -9.31 -38.98
N ASN A 570 27.14 -8.38 -38.97
CA ASN A 570 27.02 -7.32 -39.97
C ASN A 570 28.12 -6.24 -39.77
N GLU A 571 28.25 -5.31 -40.71
CA GLU A 571 29.31 -4.28 -40.69
C GLU A 571 29.25 -3.37 -39.45
N ALA A 572 28.06 -2.92 -39.04
CA ALA A 572 27.89 -2.11 -37.83
C ALA A 572 28.30 -2.87 -36.55
N ASN A 573 27.92 -4.14 -36.43
CA ASN A 573 28.30 -4.94 -35.27
C ASN A 573 29.79 -5.27 -35.29
N GLN A 574 30.45 -5.34 -36.45
CA GLN A 574 31.91 -5.47 -36.52
C GLN A 574 32.62 -4.21 -35.99
N SER A 575 32.12 -3.02 -36.34
CA SER A 575 32.60 -1.75 -35.78
C SER A 575 32.45 -1.74 -34.25
N CYS A 576 31.26 -2.07 -33.74
CA CYS A 576 31.01 -2.21 -32.30
C CYS A 576 31.90 -3.26 -31.63
N LEU A 577 32.16 -4.41 -32.27
CA LEU A 577 33.05 -5.44 -31.74
C LEU A 577 34.45 -4.87 -31.47
N SER A 578 34.99 -4.13 -32.43
CA SER A 578 36.32 -3.52 -32.28
C SER A 578 36.37 -2.52 -31.12
N MET A 579 35.32 -1.70 -30.95
CA MET A 579 35.20 -0.77 -29.82
C MET A 579 35.13 -1.50 -28.47
N CYS A 580 34.31 -2.55 -28.38
CA CYS A 580 34.16 -3.34 -27.16
C CYS A 580 35.45 -4.06 -26.76
N LEU A 581 36.19 -4.62 -27.73
CA LEU A 581 37.47 -5.29 -27.46
C LEU A 581 38.52 -4.30 -26.92
N GLN A 582 38.67 -3.13 -27.57
CA GLN A 582 39.60 -2.08 -27.11
C GLN A 582 39.24 -1.53 -25.73
N ALA A 583 37.94 -1.36 -25.46
CA ALA A 583 37.48 -0.87 -24.16
C ALA A 583 37.73 -1.90 -23.05
N GLY A 584 37.58 -3.20 -23.34
CA GLY A 584 37.80 -4.28 -22.38
C GLY A 584 39.22 -4.32 -21.80
N GLU A 585 40.24 -3.90 -22.56
CA GLU A 585 41.64 -3.81 -22.09
C GLU A 585 41.84 -2.79 -20.98
N ASN A 586 41.01 -1.73 -20.95
CA ASN A 586 41.16 -0.57 -20.07
C ASN A 586 40.20 -0.59 -18.87
N LYS A 587 39.38 -1.64 -18.72
CA LYS A 587 38.40 -1.79 -17.65
C LYS A 587 38.92 -2.66 -16.50
N ASP A 588 38.17 -2.68 -15.40
CA ASP A 588 38.47 -3.57 -14.28
C ASP A 588 38.51 -5.04 -14.76
N ARG A 589 39.56 -5.76 -14.37
CA ARG A 589 39.85 -7.14 -14.79
C ARG A 589 38.76 -8.12 -14.41
N ASN A 590 37.95 -7.79 -13.40
CA ASN A 590 36.85 -8.62 -12.93
C ASN A 590 35.49 -8.25 -13.55
N SER A 591 35.43 -7.24 -14.44
CA SER A 591 34.20 -6.92 -15.16
C SER A 591 33.90 -7.96 -16.23
N ALA A 592 32.61 -8.25 -16.46
CA ALA A 592 32.20 -9.22 -17.50
C ALA A 592 32.72 -8.84 -18.90
N LEU A 593 32.79 -7.54 -19.21
CA LEU A 593 33.34 -7.03 -20.46
C LEU A 593 34.84 -7.33 -20.61
N ALA A 594 35.65 -7.08 -19.57
CA ALA A 594 37.09 -7.35 -19.62
C ALA A 594 37.40 -8.86 -19.66
N MET A 595 36.64 -9.67 -18.92
CA MET A 595 36.76 -11.13 -18.97
C MET A 595 36.41 -11.68 -20.35
N TRP A 596 35.31 -11.19 -20.94
CA TRP A 596 34.92 -11.55 -22.30
C TRP A 596 35.96 -11.12 -23.34
N SER A 597 36.45 -9.88 -23.30
CA SER A 597 37.42 -9.38 -24.28
C SER A 597 38.73 -10.15 -24.20
N THR A 598 39.20 -10.46 -22.99
CA THR A 598 40.41 -11.27 -22.78
C THR A 598 40.24 -12.69 -23.29
N ALA A 599 39.08 -13.31 -23.02
CA ALA A 599 38.79 -14.65 -23.52
C ALA A 599 38.67 -14.67 -25.05
N TYR A 600 38.04 -13.65 -25.64
CA TYR A 600 37.90 -13.50 -27.08
C TYR A 600 39.27 -13.46 -27.76
N THR A 601 40.17 -12.57 -27.33
CA THR A 601 41.49 -12.38 -27.97
C THR A 601 42.36 -13.62 -27.87
N MET A 602 42.37 -14.29 -26.71
CA MET A 602 43.14 -15.53 -26.53
C MET A 602 42.59 -16.67 -27.39
N LEU A 603 41.27 -16.85 -27.44
CA LEU A 603 40.66 -17.94 -28.20
C LEU A 603 40.70 -17.72 -29.71
N GLU A 604 40.65 -16.47 -30.18
CA GLU A 604 40.77 -16.13 -31.61
C GLU A 604 42.14 -16.54 -32.18
N VAL A 605 43.21 -16.40 -31.39
CA VAL A 605 44.58 -16.78 -31.77
C VAL A 605 44.93 -18.22 -31.34
N ASN A 606 43.99 -18.93 -30.70
CA ASN A 606 44.19 -20.26 -30.13
C ASN A 606 45.36 -20.31 -29.12
N GLU A 607 45.47 -19.28 -28.28
CA GLU A 607 46.43 -19.18 -27.19
C GLU A 607 45.98 -20.01 -25.98
N GLY A 608 46.93 -20.73 -25.35
CA GLY A 608 46.65 -21.55 -24.18
C GLY A 608 46.35 -20.70 -22.93
N MET A 609 45.19 -20.93 -22.30
CA MET A 609 44.80 -20.25 -21.07
C MET A 609 45.26 -20.99 -19.81
N GLN A 610 45.70 -20.25 -18.80
CA GLN A 610 46.06 -20.83 -17.50
C GLN A 610 44.83 -21.37 -16.76
N PRO A 611 44.95 -22.48 -15.99
CA PRO A 611 43.82 -23.08 -15.26
C PRO A 611 43.10 -22.11 -14.33
N GLU A 612 43.81 -21.19 -13.68
CA GLU A 612 43.26 -20.14 -12.82
C GLU A 612 42.34 -19.19 -13.59
N MET A 613 42.75 -18.79 -14.80
CA MET A 613 41.96 -17.90 -15.66
C MET A 613 40.67 -18.60 -16.11
N LEU A 614 40.75 -19.87 -16.50
CA LEU A 614 39.56 -20.65 -16.88
C LEU A 614 38.54 -20.73 -15.75
N ARG A 615 38.99 -20.91 -14.50
CA ARG A 615 38.10 -20.89 -13.33
C ARG A 615 37.41 -19.54 -13.16
N ASN A 616 38.16 -18.44 -13.37
CA ASN A 616 37.60 -17.09 -13.30
C ASN A 616 36.52 -16.87 -14.38
N LEU A 617 36.81 -17.25 -15.63
CA LEU A 617 35.87 -17.15 -16.74
C LEU A 617 34.61 -18.00 -16.50
N MET A 618 34.75 -19.26 -16.08
CA MET A 618 33.61 -20.14 -15.83
C MET A 618 32.74 -19.69 -14.64
N SER A 619 33.32 -18.97 -13.67
CA SER A 619 32.59 -18.47 -12.49
C SER A 619 31.74 -17.23 -12.80
N HIS A 620 32.15 -16.43 -13.77
CA HIS A 620 31.53 -15.13 -14.04
C HIS A 620 30.83 -15.01 -15.40
N LEU A 621 31.24 -15.78 -16.41
CA LEU A 621 30.63 -15.76 -17.74
C LEU A 621 29.57 -16.84 -17.89
N PRO A 622 28.48 -16.58 -18.65
CA PRO A 622 27.43 -17.55 -18.90
C PRO A 622 27.97 -18.86 -19.49
N SER A 623 27.46 -19.98 -18.99
CA SER A 623 27.88 -21.30 -19.46
C SER A 623 27.61 -21.52 -20.96
N SER A 624 26.60 -20.86 -21.52
CA SER A 624 26.29 -20.87 -22.95
C SER A 624 27.45 -20.37 -23.82
N TRP A 625 28.25 -19.42 -23.31
CA TRP A 625 29.32 -18.79 -24.08
C TRP A 625 30.52 -19.72 -24.28
N TRP A 626 30.83 -20.53 -23.28
CA TRP A 626 32.00 -21.41 -23.30
C TRP A 626 31.67 -22.89 -23.48
N THR A 627 30.41 -23.20 -23.81
CA THR A 627 29.95 -24.60 -23.98
C THR A 627 30.80 -25.38 -24.99
N ALA A 628 31.26 -24.76 -26.06
CA ALA A 628 32.10 -25.41 -27.08
C ALA A 628 33.47 -25.90 -26.55
N TRP A 629 33.99 -25.28 -25.48
CA TRP A 629 35.26 -25.64 -24.85
C TRP A 629 35.08 -26.40 -23.52
N ALA A 630 33.84 -26.64 -23.08
CA ALA A 630 33.54 -27.22 -21.77
C ALA A 630 34.24 -28.57 -21.54
N GLY A 631 34.37 -29.41 -22.58
CA GLY A 631 35.07 -30.69 -22.50
C GLY A 631 36.55 -30.54 -22.17
N GLU A 632 37.25 -29.66 -22.89
CA GLU A 632 38.68 -29.38 -22.68
C GLU A 632 38.92 -28.71 -21.32
N TRP A 633 38.10 -27.70 -20.99
CA TRP A 633 38.25 -26.96 -19.74
C TRP A 633 38.01 -27.85 -18.52
N LEU A 634 37.07 -28.79 -18.60
CA LEU A 634 36.84 -29.79 -17.56
C LEU A 634 38.09 -30.67 -17.34
N GLN A 635 38.69 -31.20 -18.42
CA GLN A 635 39.90 -32.01 -18.33
C GLN A 635 41.06 -31.23 -17.69
N ILE A 636 41.25 -29.96 -18.09
CA ILE A 636 42.26 -29.08 -17.51
C ILE A 636 42.06 -28.94 -15.99
N GLN A 637 40.83 -28.69 -15.53
CA GLN A 637 40.58 -28.56 -14.09
C GLN A 637 40.74 -29.88 -13.33
N LEU A 638 40.29 -31.00 -13.90
CA LEU A 638 40.43 -32.31 -13.28
C LEU A 638 41.90 -32.68 -13.03
N SER A 639 42.80 -32.26 -13.93
CA SER A 639 44.23 -32.58 -13.89
C SER A 639 44.97 -32.07 -12.63
N SER A 640 44.42 -31.07 -11.93
CA SER A 640 45.07 -30.43 -10.78
C SER A 640 44.25 -30.59 -9.49
N ALA A 641 44.92 -30.65 -8.32
CA ALA A 641 44.22 -30.72 -7.04
C ALA A 641 43.40 -29.45 -6.73
N SER A 642 43.92 -28.28 -7.11
CA SER A 642 43.21 -27.00 -6.98
C SER A 642 41.97 -26.93 -7.87
N GLY A 643 42.07 -27.38 -9.12
CA GLY A 643 40.93 -27.44 -10.04
C GLY A 643 39.84 -28.42 -9.56
N ARG A 644 40.21 -29.60 -9.05
CA ARG A 644 39.25 -30.54 -8.45
C ARG A 644 38.54 -29.96 -7.23
N ARG A 645 39.24 -29.23 -6.36
CA ARG A 645 38.62 -28.54 -5.22
C ARG A 645 37.66 -27.45 -5.67
N TRP A 646 38.02 -26.66 -6.69
CA TRP A 646 37.09 -25.68 -7.25
C TRP A 646 35.84 -26.37 -7.84
N LEU A 647 36.03 -27.46 -8.59
CA LEU A 647 34.93 -28.24 -9.18
C LEU A 647 33.96 -28.83 -8.15
N SER A 648 34.39 -29.16 -6.93
CA SER A 648 33.46 -29.62 -5.88
C SER A 648 32.55 -28.50 -5.38
N GLU A 649 33.01 -27.25 -5.43
CA GLU A 649 32.30 -26.06 -4.94
C GLU A 649 31.33 -25.46 -5.98
N GLN A 650 31.54 -25.70 -7.29
CA GLN A 650 30.75 -25.06 -8.35
C GLN A 650 29.55 -25.89 -8.83
N ASP A 651 28.34 -25.32 -8.75
CA ASP A 651 27.11 -25.94 -9.27
C ASP A 651 26.93 -25.69 -10.78
N VAL A 652 27.69 -26.44 -11.58
CA VAL A 652 27.64 -26.40 -13.05
C VAL A 652 26.98 -27.68 -13.56
N ALA A 653 25.96 -27.53 -14.40
CA ALA A 653 25.28 -28.64 -15.07
C ALA A 653 26.12 -29.25 -16.21
N TRP A 654 27.28 -29.82 -15.87
CA TRP A 654 28.22 -30.44 -16.81
C TRP A 654 27.59 -31.41 -17.82
N PRO A 655 26.62 -32.27 -17.44
CA PRO A 655 25.90 -33.10 -18.41
C PRO A 655 25.27 -32.32 -19.56
N ALA A 656 24.68 -31.15 -19.28
CA ALA A 656 24.00 -30.33 -20.27
C ALA A 656 24.98 -29.54 -21.17
N LEU A 657 26.22 -29.37 -20.72
CA LEU A 657 27.25 -28.69 -21.51
C LEU A 657 27.96 -29.67 -22.45
N LEU A 658 28.27 -30.88 -21.95
CA LEU A 658 29.06 -31.87 -22.69
C LEU A 658 28.25 -32.68 -23.71
N ALA A 659 26.93 -32.82 -23.51
CA ALA A 659 26.07 -33.64 -24.34
C ALA A 659 25.34 -32.87 -25.46
N ARG A 660 25.90 -31.73 -25.86
CA ARG A 660 25.38 -30.90 -26.96
C ARG A 660 25.60 -31.59 -28.32
N PRO A 661 24.66 -31.51 -29.27
CA PRO A 661 24.85 -32.03 -30.62
C PRO A 661 26.07 -31.43 -31.32
N GLN A 662 26.75 -32.26 -32.11
CA GLN A 662 27.85 -31.82 -32.97
C GLN A 662 27.37 -30.71 -33.91
N GLY A 663 28.16 -29.65 -34.05
CA GLY A 663 27.83 -28.55 -34.96
C GLY A 663 26.77 -27.58 -34.43
N GLU A 664 26.30 -27.76 -33.18
CA GLU A 664 25.45 -26.75 -32.53
C GLU A 664 26.17 -25.40 -32.54
N ARG A 665 25.46 -24.37 -32.99
CA ARG A 665 25.97 -23.00 -33.06
C ARG A 665 26.15 -22.47 -31.65
N GLY A 666 27.34 -21.97 -31.35
CA GLY A 666 27.67 -21.41 -30.04
C GLY A 666 28.98 -20.63 -30.10
N GLY A 667 29.71 -20.64 -28.98
CA GLY A 667 30.94 -19.87 -28.79
C GLY A 667 30.71 -18.59 -28.01
N LEU A 668 31.75 -17.76 -27.93
CA LEU A 668 31.65 -16.45 -27.29
C LEU A 668 30.84 -15.50 -28.18
N PRO A 669 30.17 -14.49 -27.60
CA PRO A 669 29.61 -13.39 -28.39
C PRO A 669 30.68 -12.82 -29.31
N GLY A 670 30.43 -12.86 -30.62
CA GLY A 670 31.34 -12.37 -31.67
C GLY A 670 32.29 -13.41 -32.25
N LEU A 671 32.49 -14.55 -31.58
CA LEU A 671 33.39 -15.63 -32.02
C LEU A 671 32.57 -16.92 -32.25
N PRO A 672 32.04 -17.15 -33.47
CA PRO A 672 31.21 -18.31 -33.76
C PRO A 672 32.03 -19.59 -33.73
N THR A 673 31.80 -20.42 -32.70
CA THR A 673 32.50 -21.69 -32.50
C THR A 673 31.47 -22.82 -32.42
N PRO A 674 31.37 -23.69 -33.44
CA PRO A 674 30.45 -24.82 -33.41
C PRO A 674 30.90 -25.85 -32.36
N HIS A 675 29.94 -26.53 -31.73
CA HIS A 675 30.25 -27.56 -30.75
C HIS A 675 31.07 -28.72 -31.38
N PRO A 676 32.17 -29.16 -30.76
CA PRO A 676 33.10 -30.12 -31.35
C PRO A 676 32.50 -31.50 -31.62
N ALA A 677 33.06 -32.15 -32.65
CA ALA A 677 32.74 -33.51 -33.08
C ALA A 677 33.49 -34.56 -32.24
N GLY A 678 33.17 -34.65 -30.94
CA GLY A 678 33.83 -35.62 -30.06
C GLY A 678 33.24 -35.58 -28.66
N ARG A 679 32.82 -36.74 -28.15
CA ARG A 679 32.43 -36.89 -26.74
C ARG A 679 33.66 -37.26 -25.93
N LEU A 680 33.72 -36.76 -24.70
CA LEU A 680 34.66 -37.24 -23.69
C LEU A 680 34.51 -38.76 -23.52
N THR A 681 35.63 -39.45 -23.34
CA THR A 681 35.64 -40.86 -22.96
C THR A 681 35.56 -41.00 -21.45
N VAL A 682 35.29 -42.22 -20.97
CA VAL A 682 35.27 -42.51 -19.53
C VAL A 682 36.65 -42.28 -18.91
N GLU A 683 37.71 -42.60 -19.65
CA GLU A 683 39.10 -42.38 -19.26
C GLU A 683 39.41 -40.91 -18.96
N ASP A 684 38.89 -40.00 -19.79
CA ASP A 684 39.13 -38.56 -19.67
C ASP A 684 38.56 -37.96 -18.38
N VAL A 685 37.58 -38.64 -17.76
CA VAL A 685 36.84 -38.15 -16.60
C VAL A 685 37.03 -39.01 -15.34
N LEU A 686 37.96 -39.98 -15.33
CA LEU A 686 38.20 -40.84 -14.16
C LEU A 686 38.55 -40.06 -12.90
N GLN A 687 39.21 -38.91 -13.06
CA GLN A 687 39.61 -38.04 -11.95
C GLN A 687 38.44 -37.37 -11.23
N ILE A 688 37.21 -37.47 -11.75
CA ILE A 688 35.99 -37.05 -11.04
C ILE A 688 35.85 -37.76 -9.70
N HIS A 689 36.28 -39.02 -9.59
CA HIS A 689 36.24 -39.76 -8.32
C HIS A 689 37.20 -39.20 -7.25
N LEU A 690 38.17 -38.38 -7.67
CA LEU A 690 39.11 -37.68 -6.78
C LEU A 690 38.61 -36.28 -6.36
N VAL A 691 37.42 -35.87 -6.82
CA VAL A 691 36.78 -34.61 -6.43
C VAL A 691 36.12 -34.80 -5.06
N GLU A 692 36.36 -33.85 -4.16
CA GLU A 692 35.78 -33.84 -2.82
C GLU A 692 34.25 -33.70 -2.87
N ASP A 693 33.54 -34.13 -1.82
CA ASP A 693 32.10 -33.97 -1.75
C ASP A 693 31.73 -32.48 -1.65
N GLY A 694 30.76 -32.05 -2.47
CA GLY A 694 30.32 -30.66 -2.57
C GLY A 694 29.18 -30.49 -3.58
N ALA A 695 28.72 -29.26 -3.79
CA ALA A 695 27.58 -28.95 -4.65
C ALA A 695 27.80 -29.37 -6.13
N GLY A 696 29.03 -29.31 -6.63
CA GLY A 696 29.35 -29.63 -8.03
C GLY A 696 29.56 -31.12 -8.31
N LYS A 697 29.88 -31.93 -7.29
CA LYS A 697 30.20 -33.36 -7.46
C LYS A 697 29.06 -34.20 -8.07
N PRO A 698 27.77 -34.02 -7.69
CA PRO A 698 26.66 -34.76 -8.29
C PRO A 698 26.61 -34.64 -9.82
N ALA A 699 26.83 -33.43 -10.35
CA ALA A 699 26.84 -33.18 -11.79
C ALA A 699 27.95 -33.95 -12.50
N LEU A 700 29.14 -33.96 -11.90
CA LEU A 700 30.32 -34.67 -12.42
C LEU A 700 30.14 -36.19 -12.37
N LEU A 701 29.55 -36.72 -11.30
CA LEU A 701 29.24 -38.15 -11.21
C LEU A 701 28.22 -38.58 -12.27
N ASP A 702 27.22 -37.75 -12.57
CA ASP A 702 26.28 -38.03 -13.66
C ASP A 702 26.99 -38.05 -15.03
N VAL A 703 27.99 -37.18 -15.26
CA VAL A 703 28.86 -37.24 -16.46
C VAL A 703 29.64 -38.55 -16.51
N HIS A 704 30.28 -38.95 -15.40
CA HIS A 704 30.99 -40.22 -15.36
C HIS A 704 30.05 -41.40 -15.64
N ASP A 705 28.90 -41.45 -14.96
CA ASP A 705 27.96 -42.57 -15.02
C ASP A 705 27.27 -42.66 -16.40
N MET A 706 26.97 -41.52 -17.06
CA MET A 706 26.43 -41.55 -18.42
C MET A 706 27.44 -42.12 -19.41
N LEU A 707 28.72 -41.76 -19.30
CA LEU A 707 29.77 -42.23 -20.19
C LEU A 707 30.12 -43.70 -19.89
N ALA A 708 30.16 -44.09 -18.61
CA ALA A 708 30.46 -45.44 -18.17
C ALA A 708 29.39 -46.44 -18.63
N THR A 709 28.12 -46.12 -18.38
CA THR A 709 26.99 -46.96 -18.83
C THR A 709 26.92 -47.02 -20.36
N PHE A 710 27.24 -45.91 -21.06
CA PHE A 710 27.36 -45.90 -22.52
C PHE A 710 28.41 -46.88 -23.01
N LYS A 711 29.64 -46.78 -22.49
CA LYS A 711 30.77 -47.61 -22.89
C LYS A 711 30.60 -49.09 -22.57
N ARG A 712 29.99 -49.42 -21.43
CA ARG A 712 29.76 -50.82 -20.98
C ARG A 712 28.50 -51.45 -21.58
N ASN A 713 27.71 -50.68 -22.33
CA ASN A 713 26.40 -51.10 -22.85
C ASN A 713 25.43 -51.55 -21.73
N GLU A 714 25.46 -50.87 -20.59
CA GLU A 714 24.59 -51.13 -19.44
C GLU A 714 23.28 -50.32 -19.52
N PRO A 715 22.23 -50.69 -18.76
CA PRO A 715 21.03 -49.88 -18.62
C PRO A 715 21.35 -48.43 -18.20
N VAL A 716 20.55 -47.48 -18.68
CA VAL A 716 20.71 -46.06 -18.35
C VAL A 716 20.48 -45.87 -16.84
N HIS A 717 21.42 -45.20 -16.17
CA HIS A 717 21.34 -44.91 -14.74
C HIS A 717 20.30 -43.81 -14.45
N TYR A 718 19.77 -43.81 -13.23
CA TYR A 718 19.00 -42.68 -12.71
C TYR A 718 19.94 -41.60 -12.21
N GLY A 719 19.82 -40.40 -12.79
CA GLY A 719 20.70 -39.27 -12.49
C GLY A 719 20.44 -38.60 -11.16
N ARG A 720 21.47 -37.90 -10.65
CA ARG A 720 21.41 -37.08 -9.43
C ARG A 720 20.85 -35.69 -9.72
N LEU A 721 21.25 -35.08 -10.83
CA LEU A 721 20.74 -33.77 -11.28
C LEU A 721 19.33 -33.87 -11.87
N HIS A 722 19.07 -34.93 -12.62
CA HIS A 722 17.80 -35.15 -13.31
C HIS A 722 17.60 -36.66 -13.54
N PRO A 723 16.40 -37.22 -13.31
CA PRO A 723 16.17 -38.68 -13.44
C PRO A 723 16.61 -39.24 -14.80
N LEU A 724 16.38 -38.48 -15.86
CA LEU A 724 16.67 -38.84 -17.25
C LEU A 724 18.05 -38.41 -17.77
N VAL A 725 18.96 -37.87 -16.94
CA VAL A 725 20.26 -37.32 -17.41
C VAL A 725 21.10 -38.33 -18.19
N GLY A 726 21.06 -39.61 -17.82
CA GLY A 726 21.85 -40.65 -18.47
C GLY A 726 21.49 -40.88 -19.95
N TRP A 727 20.28 -40.47 -20.37
CA TRP A 727 19.86 -40.54 -21.77
C TRP A 727 20.64 -39.57 -22.66
N LEU A 728 21.23 -38.50 -22.12
CA LEU A 728 22.02 -37.54 -22.90
C LEU A 728 23.21 -38.17 -23.64
N ALA A 729 23.78 -39.25 -23.09
CA ALA A 729 24.85 -40.04 -23.72
C ALA A 729 24.33 -41.07 -24.74
N ARG A 730 23.03 -41.31 -24.82
CA ARG A 730 22.41 -42.25 -25.78
C ARG A 730 22.00 -41.54 -27.08
N PRO A 731 21.92 -42.26 -28.21
CA PRO A 731 21.23 -41.77 -29.41
C PRO A 731 19.76 -41.44 -29.09
N VAL A 732 19.22 -40.37 -29.68
CA VAL A 732 17.87 -39.84 -29.34
C VAL A 732 16.77 -40.83 -29.71
N GLU A 733 17.03 -41.67 -30.71
CA GLU A 733 16.16 -42.75 -31.18
C GLU A 733 15.86 -43.79 -30.08
N ALA A 734 16.75 -43.93 -29.10
CA ALA A 734 16.60 -44.89 -28.01
C ALA A 734 15.89 -44.29 -26.78
N TRP A 735 15.56 -43.00 -26.80
CA TRP A 735 15.02 -42.29 -25.64
C TRP A 735 13.55 -42.67 -25.38
N PRO A 736 13.10 -42.65 -24.11
CA PRO A 736 11.69 -42.75 -23.80
C PRO A 736 10.91 -41.54 -24.36
N THR A 737 9.60 -41.69 -24.56
CA THR A 737 8.75 -40.57 -24.96
C THR A 737 8.71 -39.53 -23.84
N MET A 738 9.20 -38.32 -24.13
CA MET A 738 9.26 -37.20 -23.19
C MET A 738 8.22 -36.13 -23.55
N GLY A 739 7.32 -35.80 -22.62
CA GLY A 739 6.43 -34.65 -22.70
C GLY A 739 6.99 -33.41 -22.01
N LEU A 740 6.11 -32.43 -21.78
CA LEU A 740 6.45 -31.15 -21.12
C LEU A 740 6.81 -31.34 -19.63
N GLU A 741 6.39 -32.43 -19.01
CA GLU A 741 6.66 -32.78 -17.63
C GLU A 741 8.17 -32.83 -17.29
N VAL A 742 9.01 -33.16 -18.28
CA VAL A 742 10.48 -33.18 -18.12
C VAL A 742 11.02 -31.81 -17.69
N LEU A 743 10.40 -30.70 -18.12
CA LEU A 743 10.85 -29.34 -17.75
C LEU A 743 10.63 -29.01 -16.26
N ASN A 744 9.76 -29.75 -15.58
CA ASN A 744 9.43 -29.53 -14.16
C ASN A 744 10.24 -30.42 -13.21
N GLU A 745 11.06 -31.33 -13.75
CA GLU A 745 11.86 -32.27 -12.97
C GLU A 745 13.33 -31.86 -12.92
N GLY A 746 13.98 -32.07 -11.77
CA GLY A 746 15.43 -31.94 -11.62
C GLY A 746 16.02 -30.58 -12.04
N ASN A 747 17.25 -30.62 -12.58
CA ASN A 747 17.98 -29.44 -13.03
C ASN A 747 17.43 -28.90 -14.36
N GLN A 748 17.07 -27.61 -14.37
CA GLN A 748 16.45 -26.94 -15.53
C GLN A 748 17.31 -26.96 -16.81
N LYS A 749 18.65 -26.85 -16.71
CA LYS A 749 19.53 -26.87 -17.91
C LYS A 749 19.56 -28.25 -18.55
N VAL A 750 19.55 -29.31 -17.73
CA VAL A 750 19.50 -30.70 -18.19
C VAL A 750 18.13 -31.00 -18.81
N ALA A 751 17.06 -30.61 -18.13
CA ALA A 751 15.70 -30.77 -18.60
C ALA A 751 15.46 -30.06 -19.95
N ALA A 752 15.89 -28.81 -20.07
CA ALA A 752 15.78 -28.03 -21.30
C ALA A 752 16.51 -28.70 -22.49
N LEU A 753 17.71 -29.25 -22.26
CA LEU A 753 18.45 -29.96 -23.30
C LEU A 753 17.79 -31.27 -23.71
N LEU A 754 17.32 -32.07 -22.74
CA LEU A 754 16.58 -33.31 -22.98
C LEU A 754 15.32 -33.03 -23.81
N TYR A 755 14.52 -32.04 -23.39
CA TYR A 755 13.32 -31.65 -24.11
C TYR A 755 13.63 -31.14 -25.52
N ALA A 756 14.61 -30.24 -25.67
CA ALA A 756 14.98 -29.67 -26.96
C ALA A 756 15.45 -30.74 -27.95
N ARG A 757 16.34 -31.64 -27.53
CA ARG A 757 16.85 -32.73 -28.40
C ARG A 757 15.75 -33.75 -28.73
N GLY A 758 14.96 -34.17 -27.75
CA GLY A 758 13.86 -35.11 -27.97
C GLY A 758 12.71 -34.53 -28.79
N PHE A 759 12.46 -33.22 -28.69
CA PHE A 759 11.47 -32.54 -29.52
C PHE A 759 11.97 -32.33 -30.95
N ALA A 760 13.22 -31.89 -31.15
CA ALA A 760 13.81 -31.72 -32.48
C ALA A 760 13.77 -33.02 -33.29
N HIS A 761 14.14 -34.16 -32.68
CA HIS A 761 14.09 -35.47 -33.33
C HIS A 761 12.67 -35.95 -33.69
N ARG A 762 11.61 -35.42 -33.04
CA ARG A 762 10.22 -35.75 -33.41
C ARG A 762 9.69 -34.90 -34.56
N LEU A 763 10.35 -33.78 -34.86
CA LEU A 763 9.98 -32.89 -35.96
C LEU A 763 10.68 -33.28 -37.28
N GLU A 764 11.84 -33.91 -37.18
CA GLU A 764 12.52 -34.62 -38.28
C GLU A 764 11.82 -35.94 -38.59
#